data_AF-A0A7C5KIR4-F1
#
_entry.id   AF-A0A7C5KIR4-F1
#
_cell.length_a   1.000
_cell.length_b   1.000
_cell.length_c   1.000
_cell.angle_alpha   90.00
_cell.angle_beta   90.00
_cell.angle_gamma   90.00
#
_symmetry.space_group_name_H-M   'P 1'
#
loop_
_entity.id
_entity.type
_entity.pdbx_description
1 polymer ?
#
loop_
_entity_poly.entity_id
_entity_poly.type
_entity_poly.pdbx_seq_one_letter_code
_entity_poly.pdbx_strand_id
1 'polypeptide(L)'
;MKIRETGIALLLLAGLSAAQVTPLRDREEIIRYAKSAIGCPYIMGGSKWDPADKRWGGTDCSGLVGKAWAIAHWVPYRQPYHPYATIHLIQTPGPHWREVSLKSLVTGDACVFRYPRNNGGHTYIFEAGDGWGSHLIIEAGGRSVGVVYRWRQPPSSYYKYKGIRRTRLIENKGVSDIVVESDDGSPSFTYFGSSKTSSVDSYAHFLHDGRCLYNRVVSGSADRAVFAPNLPQAGPYKIFVTCNQASPNVAGVKVTLYHAAGSRTWTWDQGRLGLNQWLYLVGIWNLRKGRADKVVWEDSSATPRDGTHLFRADATMFRLSNEVIVDGMGGAPGRFATIGQALSWLRSHRSLDRDRIRITTDKVVEMGPLDVDLLDDLVIEGDADGNGKPCTVVIPPGPCGKWSVKTGIYLEIPIQRNWTLKDLTIVPVYKGPGVKTGAVALAVDSMASARTHNGFTLNLERVTLTGSLSGDLPARADRDERARCTRWGGGSGAERGVLVLRAVSSAGDGNWQTLKTRGLTVSQGDGPGVALNAACTQVRIEGRTLVSYNDGEGIVYRSGLHSYLVINGGPGSERVVVAHNKRSGILVDAPYAPASRVTISGCLVHHNGSASTDAGLLTRTPAGLVKDSIFAFNTRYNWYHRAPGTSSSPLAVRSERCTFHDARYSVGDTSPVCVSSLADYNRMTFRDCIFPGPPAAGRLEAIY
;
A
#
# COMPACT_ATOMS: atom_id res chain seq x y z
N MET A 1 -34.68 64.49 23.66
CA MET A 1 -33.34 64.61 24.28
C MET A 1 -32.47 63.50 23.72
N LYS A 2 -31.32 63.85 23.13
CA LYS A 2 -30.44 62.93 22.36
C LYS A 2 -29.86 61.82 23.26
N ILE A 3 -29.89 60.58 22.78
CA ILE A 3 -28.89 59.56 23.15
C ILE A 3 -28.33 58.97 21.86
N ARG A 4 -27.08 59.33 21.58
CA ARG A 4 -26.14 58.51 20.79
C ARG A 4 -25.57 57.49 21.76
N GLU A 5 -25.43 56.23 21.35
CA GLU A 5 -24.12 55.61 21.15
C GLU A 5 -24.23 54.14 20.73
N THR A 6 -23.35 53.83 19.79
CA THR A 6 -23.04 52.58 19.11
C THR A 6 -22.60 51.46 20.05
N GLY A 7 -23.24 50.29 19.94
CA GLY A 7 -22.75 49.01 20.47
C GLY A 7 -22.67 47.98 19.35
N ILE A 8 -21.48 47.84 18.75
CA ILE A 8 -21.13 46.76 17.82
C ILE A 8 -21.14 45.45 18.62
N ALA A 9 -22.10 44.57 18.32
CA ALA A 9 -22.05 43.18 18.76
C ALA A 9 -20.95 42.46 17.97
N LEU A 10 -19.73 42.48 18.51
CA LEU A 10 -18.63 41.65 18.07
C LEU A 10 -18.99 40.20 18.45
N LEU A 11 -19.58 39.47 17.50
CA LEU A 11 -19.86 38.05 17.62
C LEU A 11 -18.51 37.30 17.69
N LEU A 12 -18.10 36.96 18.91
CA LEU A 12 -16.99 36.05 19.21
C LEU A 12 -17.35 34.63 18.73
N LEU A 13 -17.20 34.38 17.43
CA LEU A 13 -17.01 33.03 16.89
C LEU A 13 -15.60 32.58 17.29
N ALA A 14 -15.45 32.20 18.57
CA ALA A 14 -14.31 31.43 19.02
C ALA A 14 -14.21 30.18 18.14
N GLY A 15 -13.09 30.03 17.44
CA GLY A 15 -12.82 28.89 16.58
C GLY A 15 -12.94 27.59 17.38
N LEU A 16 -14.03 26.86 17.14
CA LEU A 16 -14.06 25.42 17.38
C LEU A 16 -13.01 24.83 16.43
N SER A 17 -11.83 24.51 16.95
CA SER A 17 -10.93 23.61 16.26
C SER A 17 -11.74 22.36 15.92
N ALA A 18 -11.76 21.98 14.63
CA ALA A 18 -12.37 20.72 14.23
C ALA A 18 -11.76 19.62 15.10
N ALA A 19 -12.58 19.01 15.97
CA ALA A 19 -12.13 17.94 16.84
C ALA A 19 -11.42 16.91 15.97
N GLN A 20 -10.14 16.66 16.24
CA GLN A 20 -9.32 15.81 15.39
C GLN A 20 -9.96 14.42 15.32
N VAL A 21 -10.45 14.07 14.14
CA VAL A 21 -11.25 12.86 13.93
C VAL A 21 -10.35 11.66 14.11
N THR A 22 -10.63 10.82 15.12
CA THR A 22 -9.94 9.54 15.30
C THR A 22 -9.99 8.75 13.99
N PRO A 23 -8.85 8.35 13.39
CA PRO A 23 -8.84 7.59 12.14
C PRO A 23 -9.64 6.30 12.28
N LEU A 24 -10.10 5.72 11.19
CA LEU A 24 -10.62 4.36 11.23
C LEU A 24 -9.46 3.38 11.43
N ARG A 25 -9.66 2.35 12.26
CA ARG A 25 -8.66 1.31 12.53
C ARG A 25 -9.36 0.04 12.97
N ASP A 26 -8.95 -1.13 12.48
CA ASP A 26 -9.49 -2.40 12.94
C ASP A 26 -8.71 -2.97 14.14
N ARG A 27 -9.24 -4.05 14.73
CA ARG A 27 -8.68 -4.69 15.92
C ARG A 27 -7.36 -5.41 15.62
N GLU A 28 -7.22 -5.99 14.45
CA GLU A 28 -6.00 -6.71 14.07
C GLU A 28 -4.86 -5.73 13.78
N GLU A 29 -5.14 -4.61 13.14
CA GLU A 29 -4.20 -3.51 12.93
C GLU A 29 -3.69 -2.93 14.26
N ILE A 30 -4.53 -2.89 15.30
CA ILE A 30 -4.10 -2.51 16.65
C ILE A 30 -3.13 -3.55 17.21
N ILE A 31 -3.51 -4.84 17.17
CA ILE A 31 -2.70 -5.94 17.69
C ILE A 31 -1.38 -6.06 16.93
N ARG A 32 -1.40 -6.11 15.60
CA ARG A 32 -0.22 -6.19 14.72
C ARG A 32 0.75 -5.05 14.98
N TYR A 33 0.23 -3.83 15.10
CA TYR A 33 1.05 -2.66 15.38
C TYR A 33 1.64 -2.70 16.79
N ALA A 34 0.88 -3.12 17.79
CA ALA A 34 1.40 -3.29 19.15
C ALA A 34 2.45 -4.42 19.23
N LYS A 35 2.22 -5.55 18.57
CA LYS A 35 3.16 -6.68 18.50
C LYS A 35 4.48 -6.28 17.85
N SER A 36 4.47 -5.31 16.94
CA SER A 36 5.69 -4.78 16.34
C SER A 36 6.65 -4.14 17.36
N ALA A 37 6.15 -3.76 18.54
CA ALA A 37 6.96 -3.22 19.64
C ALA A 37 7.54 -4.31 20.57
N ILE A 38 7.10 -5.58 20.48
CA ILE A 38 7.60 -6.66 21.36
C ILE A 38 9.12 -6.76 21.27
N GLY A 39 9.76 -6.84 22.44
CA GLY A 39 11.22 -6.85 22.59
C GLY A 39 11.85 -5.46 22.72
N CYS A 40 11.10 -4.37 22.48
CA CYS A 40 11.62 -3.02 22.64
C CYS A 40 11.72 -2.60 24.13
N PRO A 41 12.68 -1.72 24.49
CA PRO A 41 12.80 -1.19 25.84
C PRO A 41 11.55 -0.46 26.31
N TYR A 42 11.33 -0.48 27.63
CA TYR A 42 10.40 0.43 28.27
C TYR A 42 11.11 1.76 28.54
N ILE A 43 10.56 2.85 28.03
CA ILE A 43 11.06 4.20 28.28
C ILE A 43 9.90 5.01 28.83
N MET A 44 10.07 5.55 30.05
CA MET A 44 9.06 6.44 30.66
C MET A 44 8.84 7.67 29.79
N GLY A 45 7.59 7.98 29.43
CA GLY A 45 7.24 9.01 28.45
C GLY A 45 7.54 8.63 26.99
N GLY A 46 8.06 7.43 26.77
CA GLY A 46 8.40 6.92 25.45
C GLY A 46 7.16 6.49 24.67
N SER A 47 7.23 6.63 23.35
CA SER A 47 6.16 6.27 22.41
C SER A 47 6.70 6.02 21.00
N LYS A 48 7.95 5.56 20.88
CA LYS A 48 8.59 5.28 19.60
C LYS A 48 9.39 4.00 19.68
N TRP A 49 9.42 3.25 18.61
CA TRP A 49 10.19 2.01 18.50
C TRP A 49 10.51 1.73 17.04
N ASP A 50 11.34 0.73 16.81
CA ASP A 50 11.59 0.22 15.47
C ASP A 50 11.32 -1.29 15.43
N PRO A 51 10.40 -1.77 14.58
CA PRO A 51 10.21 -3.20 14.39
C PRO A 51 11.45 -3.93 13.88
N ALA A 52 12.35 -3.25 13.15
CA ALA A 52 13.59 -3.82 12.62
C ALA A 52 14.77 -3.76 13.61
N ASP A 53 14.77 -2.79 14.53
CA ASP A 53 15.78 -2.66 15.58
C ASP A 53 15.13 -2.55 16.95
N LYS A 54 14.99 -3.70 17.60
CA LYS A 54 14.36 -3.79 18.92
C LYS A 54 15.15 -3.06 20.01
N ARG A 55 16.41 -2.67 19.79
CA ARG A 55 17.21 -1.92 20.77
C ARG A 55 17.00 -0.41 20.64
N TRP A 56 16.40 0.05 19.55
CA TRP A 56 16.22 1.47 19.28
C TRP A 56 14.88 2.00 19.79
N GLY A 57 14.95 3.09 20.56
CA GLY A 57 13.78 3.72 21.15
C GLY A 57 13.16 2.88 22.28
N GLY A 58 11.89 3.12 22.53
CA GLY A 58 11.11 2.45 23.56
C GLY A 58 9.82 3.20 23.83
N THR A 59 8.90 2.48 24.46
CA THR A 59 7.58 3.01 24.80
C THR A 59 7.25 2.74 26.25
N ASP A 60 6.50 3.64 26.88
CA ASP A 60 5.82 3.28 28.12
C ASP A 60 4.46 2.65 27.83
N CYS A 61 3.75 2.28 28.89
CA CYS A 61 2.50 1.57 28.83
C CYS A 61 1.42 2.35 28.07
N SER A 62 1.25 3.63 28.39
CA SER A 62 0.29 4.51 27.74
C SER A 62 0.71 4.96 26.34
N GLY A 63 2.02 5.13 26.09
CA GLY A 63 2.56 5.42 24.77
C GLY A 63 2.32 4.27 23.80
N LEU A 64 2.38 3.02 24.28
CA LEU A 64 2.11 1.84 23.47
C LEU A 64 0.63 1.81 23.06
N VAL A 65 -0.28 1.90 24.05
CA VAL A 65 -1.73 1.89 23.81
C VAL A 65 -2.14 3.07 22.93
N GLY A 66 -1.74 4.29 23.27
CA GLY A 66 -2.12 5.50 22.55
C GLY A 66 -1.72 5.46 21.08
N LYS A 67 -0.55 4.90 20.80
CA LYS A 67 -0.02 4.81 19.44
C LYS A 67 -0.57 3.63 18.65
N ALA A 68 -0.70 2.46 19.26
CA ALA A 68 -1.34 1.30 18.64
C ALA A 68 -2.81 1.57 18.32
N TRP A 69 -3.50 2.36 19.14
CA TRP A 69 -4.84 2.84 18.84
C TRP A 69 -4.87 4.00 17.83
N ALA A 70 -3.75 4.61 17.45
CA ALA A 70 -3.77 5.84 16.65
C ALA A 70 -4.79 6.85 17.20
N ILE A 71 -4.73 7.11 18.52
CA ILE A 71 -5.62 8.07 19.15
C ILE A 71 -5.40 9.42 18.45
N ALA A 72 -6.46 10.11 18.04
CA ALA A 72 -6.46 11.35 17.25
C ALA A 72 -5.85 11.28 15.83
N HIS A 73 -4.73 10.60 15.59
CA HIS A 73 -4.19 10.32 14.24
C HIS A 73 -3.24 9.12 14.23
N TRP A 74 -2.97 8.59 13.04
CA TRP A 74 -1.97 7.53 12.86
C TRP A 74 -0.55 8.10 12.97
N VAL A 75 0.34 7.37 13.64
CA VAL A 75 1.73 7.76 13.82
C VAL A 75 2.63 6.56 13.48
N PRO A 76 3.71 6.72 12.69
CA PRO A 76 4.66 5.65 12.40
C PRO A 76 5.53 5.26 13.61
N TYR A 77 6.10 4.04 13.58
CA TYR A 77 6.81 3.44 14.72
C TYR A 77 7.91 4.33 15.32
N ARG A 78 8.72 4.97 14.48
CA ARG A 78 9.87 5.78 14.94
C ARG A 78 9.52 7.20 15.41
N GLN A 79 8.30 7.69 15.16
CA GLN A 79 7.90 9.04 15.56
C GLN A 79 7.33 9.04 16.99
N PRO A 80 7.77 9.92 17.89
CA PRO A 80 7.16 10.01 19.23
C PRO A 80 5.73 10.53 19.13
N TYR A 81 4.80 9.84 19.81
CA TYR A 81 3.43 10.28 19.99
C TYR A 81 2.84 9.73 21.27
N HIS A 82 2.76 10.60 22.28
CA HIS A 82 2.29 10.27 23.61
C HIS A 82 1.22 11.27 24.09
N PRO A 83 0.02 11.23 23.48
CA PRO A 83 -1.02 12.24 23.73
C PRO A 83 -1.71 12.07 25.10
N TYR A 84 -1.69 10.86 25.65
CA TYR A 84 -2.48 10.50 26.83
C TYR A 84 -1.67 9.59 27.74
N ALA A 85 -1.40 10.05 28.95
CA ALA A 85 -0.99 9.20 30.06
C ALA A 85 -2.15 8.37 30.64
N THR A 86 -1.84 7.37 31.47
CA THR A 86 -2.82 6.50 32.15
C THR A 86 -3.89 7.25 32.96
N ILE A 87 -3.57 8.44 33.47
CA ILE A 87 -4.55 9.34 34.13
C ILE A 87 -5.71 9.69 33.19
N HIS A 88 -5.42 10.03 31.94
CA HIS A 88 -6.43 10.46 30.99
C HIS A 88 -7.29 9.27 30.55
N LEU A 89 -6.64 8.14 30.26
CA LEU A 89 -7.31 6.90 29.84
C LEU A 89 -8.31 6.41 30.91
N ILE A 90 -8.00 6.60 32.19
CA ILE A 90 -8.89 6.16 33.27
C ILE A 90 -9.98 7.17 33.64
N GLN A 91 -9.74 8.48 33.50
CA GLN A 91 -10.66 9.51 33.98
C GLN A 91 -11.65 9.99 32.93
N THR A 92 -11.26 10.02 31.65
CA THR A 92 -12.01 10.78 30.64
C THR A 92 -12.49 9.85 29.53
N PRO A 93 -13.72 9.29 29.59
CA PRO A 93 -14.41 8.88 28.38
C PRO A 93 -14.52 10.11 27.48
N GLY A 94 -14.20 9.97 26.19
CA GLY A 94 -14.07 11.12 25.30
C GLY A 94 -14.31 10.74 23.85
N PRO A 95 -14.01 11.64 22.90
CA PRO A 95 -14.25 11.38 21.47
C PRO A 95 -13.46 10.19 20.92
N HIS A 96 -12.45 9.70 21.65
CA HIS A 96 -11.51 8.68 21.19
C HIS A 96 -11.69 7.28 21.80
N TRP A 97 -12.35 7.15 22.96
CA TRP A 97 -12.66 5.85 23.57
C TRP A 97 -13.88 5.95 24.49
N ARG A 98 -14.54 4.82 24.67
CA ARG A 98 -15.60 4.60 25.64
C ARG A 98 -15.17 3.55 26.66
N GLU A 99 -15.81 3.57 27.82
CA GLU A 99 -15.67 2.49 28.79
C GLU A 99 -16.41 1.24 28.30
N VAL A 100 -15.87 0.06 28.61
CA VAL A 100 -16.51 -1.22 28.36
C VAL A 100 -16.38 -2.12 29.58
N SER A 101 -17.40 -2.96 29.80
CA SER A 101 -17.35 -3.98 30.85
C SER A 101 -16.15 -4.90 30.64
N LEU A 102 -15.46 -5.25 31.72
CA LEU A 102 -14.35 -6.21 31.69
C LEU A 102 -14.82 -7.59 31.20
N LYS A 103 -16.08 -7.98 31.42
CA LYS A 103 -16.68 -9.22 30.87
C LYS A 103 -16.90 -9.16 29.36
N SER A 104 -16.83 -7.97 28.77
CA SER A 104 -17.13 -7.71 27.36
C SER A 104 -15.90 -7.25 26.60
N LEU A 105 -14.71 -7.42 27.19
CA LEU A 105 -13.45 -7.15 26.51
C LEU A 105 -13.31 -8.04 25.28
N VAL A 106 -12.86 -7.45 24.20
CA VAL A 106 -12.49 -8.17 22.98
C VAL A 106 -11.15 -7.67 22.47
N THR A 107 -10.48 -8.50 21.67
CA THR A 107 -9.19 -8.23 21.03
C THR A 107 -9.02 -6.79 20.57
N GLY A 108 -7.96 -6.10 20.98
CA GLY A 108 -7.68 -4.70 20.63
C GLY A 108 -8.31 -3.67 21.56
N ASP A 109 -9.19 -4.07 22.48
CA ASP A 109 -9.53 -3.24 23.65
C ASP A 109 -8.29 -3.05 24.53
N ALA A 110 -8.35 -2.11 25.47
CA ALA A 110 -7.28 -1.90 26.43
C ALA A 110 -7.85 -1.95 27.84
N CYS A 111 -7.03 -2.40 28.78
CA CYS A 111 -7.34 -2.27 30.19
C CYS A 111 -6.47 -1.18 30.78
N VAL A 112 -7.02 -0.44 31.74
CA VAL A 112 -6.29 0.60 32.45
C VAL A 112 -6.59 0.49 33.94
N PHE A 113 -5.56 0.61 34.77
CA PHE A 113 -5.72 0.73 36.21
C PHE A 113 -4.86 1.81 36.84
N ARG A 114 -5.30 2.27 38.01
CA ARG A 114 -4.54 3.17 38.88
C ARG A 114 -4.51 2.72 40.34
N TYR A 115 -3.38 2.99 40.97
CA TYR A 115 -3.15 2.81 42.40
C TYR A 115 -3.81 3.97 43.16
N PRO A 116 -4.70 3.68 44.14
CA PRO A 116 -5.39 4.73 44.89
C PRO A 116 -4.45 5.54 45.80
N ARG A 117 -3.30 4.98 46.21
CA ARG A 117 -2.41 5.60 47.21
C ARG A 117 -1.40 6.59 46.63
N ASN A 118 -0.93 6.40 45.40
CA ASN A 118 0.17 7.20 44.84
C ASN A 118 -0.12 7.72 43.43
N ASN A 119 -1.35 7.56 42.92
CA ASN A 119 -1.71 8.01 41.59
C ASN A 119 -0.84 7.39 40.46
N GLY A 120 -0.08 6.32 40.72
CA GLY A 120 0.53 5.52 39.68
C GLY A 120 -0.54 4.80 38.88
N GLY A 121 -0.20 4.33 37.68
CA GLY A 121 -1.12 3.53 36.88
C GLY A 121 -0.41 2.78 35.77
N HIS A 122 -1.17 1.90 35.13
CA HIS A 122 -0.68 1.08 34.04
C HIS A 122 -1.80 0.82 33.04
N THR A 123 -1.43 0.55 31.79
CA THR A 123 -2.39 0.19 30.73
C THR A 123 -1.75 -0.77 29.74
N TYR A 124 -2.57 -1.58 29.09
CA TYR A 124 -2.13 -2.59 28.15
C TYR A 124 -3.27 -2.96 27.19
N ILE A 125 -2.91 -3.55 26.06
CA ILE A 125 -3.86 -3.98 25.03
C ILE A 125 -4.25 -5.42 25.31
N PHE A 126 -5.54 -5.68 25.36
CA PHE A 126 -6.15 -6.99 25.53
C PHE A 126 -6.21 -7.72 24.18
N GLU A 127 -5.77 -8.97 24.14
CA GLU A 127 -5.85 -9.81 22.93
C GLU A 127 -6.91 -10.93 23.08
N ALA A 128 -6.87 -11.69 24.18
CA ALA A 128 -7.76 -12.83 24.43
C ALA A 128 -7.90 -13.15 25.95
N GLY A 129 -8.84 -14.03 26.32
CA GLY A 129 -9.02 -14.53 27.69
C GLY A 129 -10.18 -13.87 28.46
N ASP A 130 -10.17 -14.00 29.79
CA ASP A 130 -11.19 -13.41 30.67
C ASP A 130 -10.70 -12.08 31.26
N GLY A 131 -11.47 -11.01 31.07
CA GLY A 131 -11.14 -9.69 31.62
C GLY A 131 -11.13 -9.59 33.15
N TRP A 132 -11.81 -10.51 33.84
CA TRP A 132 -11.74 -10.67 35.30
C TRP A 132 -10.79 -11.78 35.76
N GLY A 133 -10.33 -12.61 34.82
CA GLY A 133 -9.41 -13.71 35.07
C GLY A 133 -8.08 -13.51 34.33
N SER A 134 -7.44 -14.62 33.99
CA SER A 134 -6.23 -14.59 33.16
C SER A 134 -6.57 -14.09 31.76
N HIS A 135 -5.82 -13.11 31.26
CA HIS A 135 -5.96 -12.61 29.90
C HIS A 135 -4.62 -12.39 29.22
N LEU A 136 -4.59 -12.63 27.91
CA LEU A 136 -3.45 -12.48 27.04
C LEU A 136 -3.35 -11.04 26.56
N ILE A 137 -2.18 -10.43 26.75
CA ILE A 137 -2.00 -8.99 26.56
C ILE A 137 -0.69 -8.64 25.86
N ILE A 138 -0.66 -7.43 25.32
CA ILE A 138 0.55 -6.74 24.85
C ILE A 138 0.75 -5.51 25.73
N GLU A 139 1.91 -5.41 26.38
CA GLU A 139 2.19 -4.31 27.31
C GLU A 139 3.64 -3.89 27.30
N ALA A 140 3.88 -2.62 27.61
CA ALA A 140 5.19 -2.14 28.03
C ALA A 140 5.30 -2.28 29.55
N GLY A 141 5.80 -3.42 30.04
CA GLY A 141 5.66 -3.89 31.43
C GLY A 141 6.54 -3.21 32.48
N GLY A 142 7.31 -2.17 32.11
CA GLY A 142 8.24 -1.45 32.98
C GLY A 142 9.71 -1.61 32.57
N ARG A 143 10.60 -0.80 33.18
CA ARG A 143 12.02 -0.68 32.78
C ARG A 143 12.79 -2.01 32.72
N SER A 144 12.53 -2.93 33.65
CA SER A 144 13.21 -4.23 33.71
C SER A 144 12.64 -5.29 32.75
N VAL A 145 11.51 -4.99 32.09
CA VAL A 145 10.76 -5.97 31.28
C VAL A 145 10.70 -5.58 29.81
N GLY A 146 10.56 -4.28 29.51
CA GLY A 146 10.33 -3.82 28.13
C GLY A 146 8.91 -4.11 27.66
N VAL A 147 8.73 -4.19 26.34
CA VAL A 147 7.46 -4.56 25.72
C VAL A 147 7.37 -6.06 25.54
N VAL A 148 6.31 -6.66 26.07
CA VAL A 148 6.10 -8.11 26.14
C VAL A 148 4.70 -8.52 25.70
N TYR A 149 4.59 -9.80 25.35
CA TYR A 149 3.35 -10.48 25.04
C TYR A 149 3.19 -11.67 25.99
N ARG A 150 2.19 -11.64 26.86
CA ARG A 150 2.06 -12.63 27.94
C ARG A 150 0.64 -12.71 28.50
N TRP A 151 0.38 -13.79 29.23
CA TRP A 151 -0.77 -13.87 30.12
C TRP A 151 -0.56 -13.00 31.37
N ARG A 152 -1.62 -12.31 31.80
CA ARG A 152 -1.63 -11.45 32.97
C ARG A 152 -2.88 -11.72 33.80
N GLN A 153 -2.72 -11.69 35.12
CA GLN A 153 -3.85 -11.62 36.05
C GLN A 153 -4.30 -10.16 36.23
N PRO A 154 -5.60 -9.90 36.38
CA PRO A 154 -6.07 -8.54 36.59
C PRO A 154 -5.53 -8.03 37.93
N PRO A 155 -5.32 -6.71 38.04
CA PRO A 155 -5.03 -6.11 39.33
C PRO A 155 -6.21 -6.35 40.29
N SER A 156 -5.94 -6.42 41.60
CA SER A 156 -7.00 -6.65 42.60
C SER A 156 -8.14 -5.63 42.49
N SER A 157 -9.34 -6.00 42.95
CA SER A 157 -10.53 -5.13 42.95
C SER A 157 -10.36 -3.84 43.77
N TYR A 158 -9.32 -3.74 44.59
CA TYR A 158 -8.91 -2.53 45.31
C TYR A 158 -8.44 -1.42 44.36
N TYR A 159 -7.97 -1.76 43.16
CA TYR A 159 -7.56 -0.78 42.15
C TYR A 159 -8.76 -0.26 41.37
N LYS A 160 -8.71 1.02 40.97
CA LYS A 160 -9.60 1.51 39.91
C LYS A 160 -9.15 0.82 38.64
N TYR A 161 -9.86 -0.21 38.20
CA TYR A 161 -9.54 -1.03 37.02
C TYR A 161 -10.75 -1.05 36.08
N LYS A 162 -10.51 -0.79 34.79
CA LYS A 162 -11.57 -0.76 33.79
C LYS A 162 -11.09 -1.18 32.41
N GLY A 163 -12.05 -1.67 31.63
CA GLY A 163 -11.92 -1.86 30.18
C GLY A 163 -12.22 -0.55 29.45
N ILE A 164 -11.42 -0.24 28.44
CA ILE A 164 -11.67 0.86 27.52
C ILE A 164 -11.61 0.35 26.09
N ARG A 165 -12.48 0.90 25.26
CA ARG A 165 -12.58 0.59 23.84
C ARG A 165 -12.49 1.85 23.03
N ARG A 166 -11.54 1.89 22.11
CA ARG A 166 -11.39 2.94 21.12
C ARG A 166 -12.70 3.19 20.35
N THR A 167 -13.05 4.45 20.12
CA THR A 167 -14.16 4.84 19.23
C THR A 167 -13.74 4.75 17.77
N ARG A 168 -14.69 4.64 16.84
CA ARG A 168 -14.39 4.53 15.40
C ARG A 168 -13.47 3.34 15.07
N LEU A 169 -13.59 2.26 15.85
CA LEU A 169 -13.07 0.96 15.46
C LEU A 169 -13.84 0.48 14.24
N ILE A 170 -13.11 -0.01 13.25
CA ILE A 170 -13.69 -0.89 12.24
C ILE A 170 -13.85 -2.23 12.95
N GLU A 171 -15.00 -2.45 13.60
CA GLU A 171 -15.34 -3.74 14.19
C GLU A 171 -15.72 -4.71 13.06
N ASN A 172 -14.73 -5.13 12.26
CA ASN A 172 -14.92 -6.18 11.25
C ASN A 172 -15.03 -7.58 11.86
N LYS A 173 -14.92 -7.70 13.20
CA LYS A 173 -15.24 -8.93 13.93
C LYS A 173 -16.77 -9.13 13.83
N GLY A 174 -17.19 -9.80 12.75
CA GLY A 174 -18.60 -10.00 12.37
C GLY A 174 -19.04 -9.40 11.03
N VAL A 175 -18.16 -8.73 10.27
CA VAL A 175 -18.53 -8.21 8.92
C VAL A 175 -17.75 -8.90 7.81
N SER A 176 -16.45 -9.16 8.00
CA SER A 176 -15.66 -9.94 7.04
C SER A 176 -15.72 -11.42 7.34
N ASP A 177 -15.46 -11.85 8.58
CA ASP A 177 -15.40 -13.27 8.95
C ASP A 177 -16.63 -13.66 9.78
N ILE A 178 -17.44 -14.57 9.23
CA ILE A 178 -18.60 -15.17 9.90
C ILE A 178 -18.26 -16.63 10.18
N VAL A 179 -18.06 -16.97 11.45
CA VAL A 179 -17.83 -18.35 11.89
C VAL A 179 -19.17 -18.94 12.31
N VAL A 180 -19.42 -20.18 11.90
CA VAL A 180 -20.54 -21.00 12.36
C VAL A 180 -19.96 -22.26 12.99
N GLU A 181 -20.25 -22.46 14.26
CA GLU A 181 -19.72 -23.56 15.09
C GLU A 181 -20.82 -24.58 15.41
N SER A 182 -20.41 -25.78 15.77
CA SER A 182 -21.33 -26.89 16.05
C SER A 182 -22.16 -26.71 17.33
N ASP A 183 -21.78 -25.77 18.19
CA ASP A 183 -22.48 -25.37 19.40
C ASP A 183 -23.27 -24.05 19.28
N ASP A 184 -23.22 -23.38 18.12
CA ASP A 184 -24.08 -22.19 17.84
C ASP A 184 -25.57 -22.52 17.83
N GLY A 185 -25.90 -23.80 17.65
CA GLY A 185 -27.28 -24.29 17.60
C GLY A 185 -28.09 -23.73 16.43
N SER A 186 -29.36 -24.12 16.39
CA SER A 186 -30.28 -23.69 15.33
C SER A 186 -30.61 -22.19 15.46
N PRO A 187 -30.74 -21.44 14.35
CA PRO A 187 -30.71 -21.89 12.95
C PRO A 187 -29.33 -21.77 12.28
N SER A 188 -28.28 -21.39 13.02
CA SER A 188 -26.92 -21.27 12.47
C SER A 188 -26.32 -22.64 12.16
N PHE A 189 -26.58 -23.60 13.02
CA PHE A 189 -26.08 -24.95 12.90
C PHE A 189 -27.21 -25.98 13.10
N THR A 190 -27.17 -27.08 12.35
CA THR A 190 -28.10 -28.20 12.54
C THR A 190 -27.41 -29.52 12.20
N TYR A 191 -27.48 -30.49 13.12
CA TYR A 191 -26.96 -31.84 12.93
C TYR A 191 -28.10 -32.83 12.67
N PHE A 192 -27.90 -33.74 11.73
CA PHE A 192 -28.80 -34.86 11.43
C PHE A 192 -28.02 -36.16 11.61
N GLY A 193 -28.48 -37.01 12.52
CA GLY A 193 -27.78 -38.23 12.89
C GLY A 193 -27.65 -38.36 14.41
N SER A 194 -26.80 -39.29 14.86
CA SER A 194 -26.54 -39.52 16.28
C SER A 194 -25.19 -38.90 16.67
N SER A 195 -25.17 -37.60 17.01
CA SER A 195 -23.91 -36.96 17.44
C SER A 195 -23.57 -37.21 18.90
N LYS A 196 -22.26 -37.30 19.20
CA LYS A 196 -21.67 -37.08 20.52
C LYS A 196 -20.92 -35.74 20.51
N THR A 197 -20.81 -35.09 21.67
CA THR A 197 -19.98 -33.89 21.84
C THR A 197 -18.60 -34.27 22.38
N SER A 198 -17.50 -33.76 21.83
CA SER A 198 -16.19 -33.91 22.46
C SER A 198 -16.02 -32.97 23.64
N SER A 199 -15.10 -33.30 24.54
CA SER A 199 -14.64 -32.41 25.61
C SER A 199 -13.48 -31.49 25.16
N VAL A 200 -13.10 -31.56 23.89
CA VAL A 200 -11.94 -30.86 23.31
C VAL A 200 -12.38 -30.22 22.02
N ASP A 201 -12.04 -28.96 21.83
CA ASP A 201 -12.35 -28.17 20.64
C ASP A 201 -11.21 -28.19 19.61
N SER A 202 -11.45 -27.67 18.42
CA SER A 202 -10.38 -27.26 17.51
C SER A 202 -9.67 -26.03 18.06
N TYR A 203 -8.34 -25.97 17.90
CA TYR A 203 -7.55 -24.80 18.28
C TYR A 203 -7.43 -23.77 17.13
N ALA A 204 -8.31 -23.85 16.13
CA ALA A 204 -8.29 -22.92 15.01
C ALA A 204 -8.60 -21.49 15.51
N HIS A 205 -7.83 -20.53 15.03
CA HIS A 205 -7.99 -19.12 15.40
C HIS A 205 -9.43 -18.64 15.07
N PHE A 206 -10.08 -17.89 15.97
CA PHE A 206 -11.48 -17.41 15.87
C PHE A 206 -12.60 -18.36 16.30
N LEU A 207 -12.29 -19.58 16.72
CA LEU A 207 -13.29 -20.43 17.41
C LEU A 207 -13.53 -19.93 18.83
N HIS A 208 -14.75 -20.13 19.33
CA HIS A 208 -15.07 -19.95 20.73
C HIS A 208 -14.56 -21.16 21.53
N ASP A 209 -14.48 -21.05 22.86
CA ASP A 209 -14.22 -22.24 23.69
C ASP A 209 -15.49 -23.11 23.67
N GLY A 210 -15.50 -24.16 22.83
CA GLY A 210 -16.69 -24.93 22.51
C GLY A 210 -16.49 -26.45 22.48
N ARG A 211 -17.46 -27.16 21.89
CA ARG A 211 -17.44 -28.62 21.73
C ARG A 211 -17.69 -29.03 20.29
N CYS A 212 -16.69 -29.63 19.65
CA CYS A 212 -16.86 -30.30 18.36
C CYS A 212 -17.87 -31.47 18.45
N LEU A 213 -18.79 -31.56 17.48
CA LEU A 213 -19.66 -32.71 17.32
C LEU A 213 -18.97 -33.81 16.50
N TYR A 214 -19.13 -35.06 16.92
CA TYR A 214 -18.59 -36.20 16.21
C TYR A 214 -19.50 -37.42 16.29
N ASN A 215 -19.38 -38.32 15.31
CA ASN A 215 -19.95 -39.65 15.40
C ASN A 215 -19.02 -40.72 14.79
N ARG A 216 -19.20 -41.96 15.22
CA ARG A 216 -18.51 -43.14 14.67
C ARG A 216 -19.16 -43.51 13.34
N VAL A 217 -18.36 -43.57 12.28
CA VAL A 217 -18.84 -43.92 10.95
C VAL A 217 -18.91 -45.43 10.81
N VAL A 218 -20.13 -45.95 10.63
CA VAL A 218 -20.43 -47.38 10.43
C VAL A 218 -21.03 -47.63 9.06
N SER A 219 -21.17 -48.89 8.63
CA SER A 219 -21.93 -49.22 7.44
C SER A 219 -23.38 -48.69 7.55
N GLY A 220 -23.85 -47.97 6.53
CA GLY A 220 -25.18 -47.34 6.54
C GLY A 220 -25.29 -45.98 7.24
N SER A 221 -24.22 -45.48 7.88
CA SER A 221 -24.20 -44.10 8.40
C SER A 221 -24.29 -43.06 7.27
N ALA A 222 -25.07 -42.02 7.52
CA ALA A 222 -25.35 -40.90 6.62
C ALA A 222 -25.55 -39.62 7.46
N ASP A 223 -24.65 -39.39 8.41
CA ASP A 223 -24.67 -38.23 9.28
C ASP A 223 -24.37 -36.96 8.48
N ARG A 224 -25.04 -35.88 8.88
CA ARG A 224 -24.99 -34.60 8.17
C ARG A 224 -24.96 -33.41 9.12
N ALA A 225 -24.01 -32.51 8.91
CA ALA A 225 -23.91 -31.24 9.62
C ALA A 225 -24.17 -30.08 8.67
N VAL A 226 -25.05 -29.15 9.04
CA VAL A 226 -25.44 -28.00 8.23
C VAL A 226 -25.01 -26.71 8.93
N PHE A 227 -24.15 -25.94 8.26
CA PHE A 227 -23.64 -24.64 8.69
C PHE A 227 -24.28 -23.54 7.83
N ALA A 228 -25.23 -22.80 8.40
CA ALA A 228 -26.04 -21.77 7.76
C ALA A 228 -25.73 -20.38 8.35
N PRO A 229 -24.70 -19.67 7.84
CA PRO A 229 -24.28 -18.38 8.38
C PRO A 229 -25.37 -17.34 8.24
N ASN A 230 -25.47 -16.38 9.17
CA ASN A 230 -26.25 -15.17 8.96
C ASN A 230 -25.37 -14.10 8.33
N LEU A 231 -25.23 -14.12 7.00
CA LEU A 231 -24.32 -13.21 6.31
C LEU A 231 -24.85 -11.77 6.41
N PRO A 232 -24.04 -10.79 6.87
CA PRO A 232 -24.50 -9.41 7.06
C PRO A 232 -24.83 -8.71 5.74
N GLN A 233 -24.24 -9.18 4.65
CA GLN A 233 -24.40 -8.63 3.31
C GLN A 233 -24.22 -9.72 2.24
N ALA A 234 -24.68 -9.42 1.03
CA ALA A 234 -24.40 -10.25 -0.13
C ALA A 234 -23.01 -9.86 -0.68
N GLY A 235 -22.25 -10.83 -1.19
CA GLY A 235 -20.90 -10.54 -1.66
C GLY A 235 -20.09 -11.80 -2.00
N PRO A 236 -18.86 -11.60 -2.48
CA PRO A 236 -17.91 -12.69 -2.68
C PRO A 236 -17.37 -13.16 -1.32
N TYR A 237 -17.50 -14.45 -1.02
CA TYR A 237 -16.98 -15.08 0.20
C TYR A 237 -16.03 -16.23 -0.12
N LYS A 238 -14.92 -16.31 0.62
CA LYS A 238 -14.09 -17.49 0.78
C LYS A 238 -14.65 -18.33 1.92
N ILE A 239 -14.61 -19.65 1.76
CA ILE A 239 -15.19 -20.58 2.72
C ILE A 239 -14.07 -21.46 3.27
N PHE A 240 -14.05 -21.62 4.58
CA PHE A 240 -13.08 -22.46 5.28
C PHE A 240 -13.78 -23.46 6.17
N VAL A 241 -13.18 -24.62 6.34
CA VAL A 241 -13.64 -25.67 7.25
C VAL A 241 -12.53 -26.01 8.24
N THR A 242 -12.89 -26.44 9.43
CA THR A 242 -11.92 -26.94 10.43
C THR A 242 -12.55 -28.03 11.28
N CYS A 243 -11.72 -28.88 11.88
CA CYS A 243 -12.13 -29.78 12.96
C CYS A 243 -10.93 -30.15 13.84
N ASN A 244 -11.21 -30.69 15.03
CA ASN A 244 -10.18 -31.05 16.00
C ASN A 244 -9.38 -32.32 15.64
N GLN A 245 -8.19 -32.45 16.24
CA GLN A 245 -7.19 -33.47 15.90
C GLN A 245 -7.39 -34.87 16.53
N ALA A 246 -8.47 -35.13 17.26
CA ALA A 246 -8.57 -36.39 18.00
C ALA A 246 -8.79 -37.61 17.07
N SER A 247 -7.88 -38.59 17.11
CA SER A 247 -7.80 -39.73 16.19
C SER A 247 -8.65 -40.95 16.63
N PRO A 248 -9.00 -41.85 15.69
CA PRO A 248 -8.82 -41.75 14.23
C PRO A 248 -10.04 -41.11 13.53
N ASN A 249 -9.79 -40.24 12.54
CA ASN A 249 -10.82 -39.55 11.76
C ASN A 249 -11.01 -40.20 10.38
N VAL A 250 -12.21 -40.07 9.80
CA VAL A 250 -12.48 -40.55 8.45
C VAL A 250 -11.86 -39.66 7.36
N ALA A 251 -11.51 -40.27 6.23
CA ALA A 251 -11.32 -39.59 4.97
C ALA A 251 -12.63 -39.54 4.18
N GLY A 252 -12.69 -38.78 3.08
CA GLY A 252 -13.81 -38.91 2.14
C GLY A 252 -15.09 -38.16 2.51
N VAL A 253 -15.02 -37.22 3.47
CA VAL A 253 -16.16 -36.40 3.90
C VAL A 253 -16.60 -35.50 2.76
N LYS A 254 -17.89 -35.52 2.40
CA LYS A 254 -18.42 -34.59 1.40
C LYS A 254 -18.69 -33.25 2.06
N VAL A 255 -18.19 -32.19 1.47
CA VAL A 255 -18.49 -30.81 1.86
C VAL A 255 -19.19 -30.15 0.69
N THR A 256 -20.45 -29.76 0.85
CA THR A 256 -21.28 -29.17 -0.20
C THR A 256 -21.68 -27.74 0.17
N LEU A 257 -21.27 -26.77 -0.64
CA LEU A 257 -21.80 -25.41 -0.61
C LEU A 257 -23.10 -25.36 -1.40
N TYR A 258 -24.17 -24.84 -0.80
CA TYR A 258 -25.40 -24.46 -1.47
C TYR A 258 -25.48 -22.93 -1.53
N HIS A 259 -25.63 -22.38 -2.73
CA HIS A 259 -25.69 -20.94 -2.98
C HIS A 259 -26.69 -20.60 -4.10
N ALA A 260 -26.91 -19.31 -4.37
CA ALA A 260 -27.93 -18.86 -5.32
C ALA A 260 -27.82 -19.47 -6.75
N ALA A 261 -26.61 -19.79 -7.21
CA ALA A 261 -26.37 -20.32 -8.55
C ALA A 261 -26.33 -21.87 -8.61
N GLY A 262 -26.55 -22.55 -7.49
CA GLY A 262 -26.56 -24.02 -7.42
C GLY A 262 -25.78 -24.56 -6.22
N SER A 263 -25.14 -25.71 -6.40
CA SER A 263 -24.33 -26.34 -5.37
C SER A 263 -22.98 -26.80 -5.90
N ARG A 264 -21.96 -26.79 -5.03
CA ARG A 264 -20.63 -27.31 -5.32
C ARG A 264 -20.18 -28.25 -4.21
N THR A 265 -19.65 -29.41 -4.56
CA THR A 265 -19.20 -30.44 -3.61
C THR A 265 -17.70 -30.70 -3.73
N TRP A 266 -17.05 -30.87 -2.59
CA TRP A 266 -15.66 -31.31 -2.44
C TRP A 266 -15.60 -32.52 -1.52
N THR A 267 -14.46 -33.21 -1.55
CA THR A 267 -14.14 -34.30 -0.63
C THR A 267 -13.01 -33.86 0.29
N TRP A 268 -13.16 -34.05 1.60
CA TRP A 268 -12.18 -33.70 2.62
C TRP A 268 -11.70 -34.93 3.40
N ASP A 269 -10.39 -35.04 3.54
CA ASP A 269 -9.72 -36.02 4.39
C ASP A 269 -9.45 -35.46 5.80
N GLN A 270 -10.31 -35.79 6.76
CA GLN A 270 -10.15 -35.37 8.16
C GLN A 270 -9.07 -36.17 8.90
N GLY A 271 -8.48 -37.19 8.28
CA GLY A 271 -7.37 -37.97 8.84
C GLY A 271 -5.98 -37.38 8.54
N ARG A 272 -5.85 -36.46 7.57
CA ARG A 272 -4.54 -35.99 7.09
C ARG A 272 -4.37 -34.48 6.95
N LEU A 273 -5.43 -33.71 6.71
CA LEU A 273 -5.31 -32.31 6.27
C LEU A 273 -5.99 -31.32 7.22
N GLY A 274 -5.23 -30.33 7.69
CA GLY A 274 -5.77 -29.08 8.24
C GLY A 274 -6.48 -29.18 9.59
N LEU A 275 -6.17 -30.19 10.40
CA LEU A 275 -6.72 -30.33 11.75
C LEU A 275 -6.26 -29.17 12.63
N ASN A 276 -7.17 -28.63 13.45
CA ASN A 276 -6.96 -27.43 14.26
C ASN A 276 -6.58 -26.16 13.46
N GLN A 277 -6.81 -26.15 12.15
CA GLN A 277 -6.50 -25.03 11.26
C GLN A 277 -7.66 -24.79 10.28
N TRP A 278 -7.75 -23.57 9.74
CA TRP A 278 -8.73 -23.27 8.69
C TRP A 278 -8.26 -23.81 7.35
N LEU A 279 -8.96 -24.84 6.85
CA LEU A 279 -8.78 -25.35 5.50
C LEU A 279 -9.64 -24.55 4.52
N TYR A 280 -9.01 -23.83 3.60
CA TYR A 280 -9.71 -23.09 2.54
C TYR A 280 -10.34 -24.05 1.52
N LEU A 281 -11.66 -23.97 1.36
CA LEU A 281 -12.36 -24.58 0.23
C LEU A 281 -12.10 -23.75 -1.02
N VAL A 282 -11.58 -24.38 -2.07
CA VAL A 282 -11.15 -23.68 -3.29
C VAL A 282 -12.28 -22.84 -3.89
N GLY A 283 -12.00 -21.56 -4.14
CA GLY A 283 -12.85 -20.65 -4.90
C GLY A 283 -13.47 -19.52 -4.07
N ILE A 284 -14.02 -18.53 -4.79
CA ILE A 284 -14.72 -17.39 -4.21
C ILE A 284 -16.16 -17.45 -4.68
N TRP A 285 -17.09 -17.34 -3.74
CA TRP A 285 -18.50 -17.65 -3.97
C TRP A 285 -19.36 -16.44 -3.67
N ASN A 286 -20.18 -16.02 -4.64
CA ASN A 286 -21.15 -14.95 -4.40
C ASN A 286 -22.30 -15.50 -3.57
N LEU A 287 -22.33 -15.10 -2.31
CA LEU A 287 -23.34 -15.49 -1.35
C LEU A 287 -24.35 -14.36 -1.12
N ARG A 288 -25.58 -14.72 -0.77
CA ARG A 288 -26.68 -13.82 -0.44
C ARG A 288 -26.59 -13.40 1.02
N LYS A 289 -27.08 -12.19 1.31
CA LYS A 289 -27.33 -11.75 2.68
C LYS A 289 -28.30 -12.71 3.39
N GLY A 290 -28.09 -12.92 4.68
CA GLY A 290 -28.92 -13.79 5.52
C GLY A 290 -28.45 -15.25 5.52
N ARG A 291 -29.39 -16.18 5.73
CA ARG A 291 -29.13 -17.62 6.00
C ARG A 291 -29.47 -18.57 4.85
N ALA A 292 -29.74 -18.02 3.66
CA ALA A 292 -30.21 -18.82 2.53
C ALA A 292 -29.10 -19.72 1.96
N ASP A 293 -27.84 -19.27 2.06
CA ASP A 293 -26.67 -20.01 1.61
C ASP A 293 -26.03 -20.74 2.80
N LYS A 294 -25.53 -21.95 2.56
CA LYS A 294 -25.09 -22.86 3.63
C LYS A 294 -24.06 -23.86 3.14
N VAL A 295 -23.28 -24.39 4.07
CA VAL A 295 -22.34 -25.48 3.84
C VAL A 295 -22.85 -26.72 4.57
N VAL A 296 -22.80 -27.86 3.90
CA VAL A 296 -23.29 -29.13 4.42
C VAL A 296 -22.16 -30.15 4.37
N TRP A 297 -21.85 -30.77 5.51
CA TRP A 297 -20.85 -31.83 5.61
C TRP A 297 -21.57 -33.16 5.77
N GLU A 298 -21.17 -34.19 5.02
CA GLU A 298 -21.82 -35.50 5.01
C GLU A 298 -20.78 -36.62 5.04
N ASP A 299 -21.05 -37.65 5.84
CA ASP A 299 -20.20 -38.84 5.94
C ASP A 299 -20.58 -39.94 4.92
N SER A 300 -21.51 -39.66 4.01
CA SER A 300 -22.11 -40.67 3.11
C SER A 300 -21.08 -41.38 2.22
N SER A 301 -19.92 -40.78 1.94
CA SER A 301 -18.79 -41.41 1.24
C SER A 301 -17.54 -41.53 2.09
N ALA A 302 -17.65 -41.27 3.39
CA ALA A 302 -16.52 -41.28 4.28
C ALA A 302 -16.01 -42.72 4.50
N THR A 303 -14.69 -42.85 4.61
CA THR A 303 -14.00 -44.13 4.80
C THR A 303 -12.85 -43.97 5.79
N PRO A 304 -12.53 -45.01 6.58
CA PRO A 304 -13.20 -46.31 6.65
C PRO A 304 -14.51 -46.25 7.44
N ARG A 305 -15.38 -47.26 7.24
CA ARG A 305 -16.71 -47.39 7.89
C ARG A 305 -16.71 -48.49 8.95
N ASP A 306 -15.68 -48.51 9.78
CA ASP A 306 -15.36 -49.60 10.72
C ASP A 306 -15.90 -49.38 12.15
N GLY A 307 -16.66 -48.30 12.38
CA GLY A 307 -17.11 -47.90 13.71
C GLY A 307 -16.01 -47.39 14.64
N THR A 308 -14.75 -47.43 14.22
CA THR A 308 -13.61 -46.91 14.98
C THR A 308 -13.32 -45.46 14.59
N HIS A 309 -13.44 -45.14 13.29
CA HIS A 309 -13.16 -43.82 12.75
C HIS A 309 -14.32 -42.84 12.92
N LEU A 310 -13.96 -41.57 13.10
CA LEU A 310 -14.89 -40.50 13.48
C LEU A 310 -15.11 -39.51 12.32
N PHE A 311 -16.38 -39.20 12.05
CA PHE A 311 -16.78 -38.00 11.32
C PHE A 311 -16.89 -36.86 12.31
N ARG A 312 -16.23 -35.73 12.04
CA ARG A 312 -16.22 -34.55 12.92
C ARG A 312 -16.82 -33.33 12.22
N ALA A 313 -17.82 -32.74 12.85
CA ALA A 313 -18.43 -31.49 12.44
C ALA A 313 -18.15 -30.44 13.51
N ASP A 314 -17.30 -29.47 13.16
CA ASP A 314 -16.82 -28.49 14.12
C ASP A 314 -17.24 -27.08 13.72
N ALA A 315 -16.55 -26.48 12.74
CA ALA A 315 -16.86 -25.12 12.32
C ALA A 315 -16.61 -24.85 10.85
N THR A 316 -17.42 -23.94 10.29
CA THR A 316 -17.25 -23.36 8.96
C THR A 316 -17.11 -21.84 9.08
N MET A 317 -16.10 -21.25 8.44
CA MET A 317 -15.91 -19.80 8.37
C MET A 317 -16.19 -19.28 6.96
N PHE A 318 -16.93 -18.17 6.89
CA PHE A 318 -17.25 -17.43 5.68
C PHE A 318 -16.55 -16.08 5.77
N ARG A 319 -15.48 -15.90 4.98
CA ARG A 319 -14.71 -14.66 4.92
C ARG A 319 -15.08 -13.87 3.68
N LEU A 320 -15.61 -12.67 3.85
CA LEU A 320 -15.82 -11.73 2.77
C LEU A 320 -14.49 -11.48 2.07
N SER A 321 -14.47 -11.72 0.78
CA SER A 321 -13.29 -11.50 -0.03
C SER A 321 -13.27 -10.07 -0.54
N ASN A 322 -12.07 -9.48 -0.52
CA ASN A 322 -11.79 -8.24 -1.22
C ASN A 322 -11.32 -8.49 -2.67
N GLU A 323 -11.50 -9.71 -3.20
CA GLU A 323 -11.36 -9.98 -4.62
C GLU A 323 -12.68 -9.70 -5.33
N VAL A 324 -12.66 -8.69 -6.21
CA VAL A 324 -13.81 -8.23 -6.99
C VAL A 324 -13.51 -8.30 -8.48
N ILE A 325 -14.55 -8.45 -9.28
CA ILE A 325 -14.47 -8.58 -10.74
C ILE A 325 -14.98 -7.29 -11.40
N VAL A 326 -14.27 -6.82 -12.42
CA VAL A 326 -14.76 -5.78 -13.34
C VAL A 326 -14.95 -6.42 -14.71
N ASP A 327 -16.18 -6.49 -15.18
CA ASP A 327 -16.54 -7.19 -16.44
C ASP A 327 -17.23 -6.29 -17.46
N GLY A 328 -17.33 -4.98 -17.18
CA GLY A 328 -18.00 -4.01 -18.04
C GLY A 328 -19.53 -4.02 -17.94
N MET A 329 -20.13 -5.00 -17.27
CA MET A 329 -21.59 -5.10 -17.10
C MET A 329 -22.02 -4.81 -15.64
N GLY A 330 -21.29 -5.37 -14.68
CA GLY A 330 -21.62 -5.33 -13.26
C GLY A 330 -22.92 -6.05 -12.92
N GLY A 331 -23.66 -5.54 -11.94
CA GLY A 331 -25.02 -5.99 -11.61
C GLY A 331 -25.13 -7.14 -10.61
N ALA A 332 -24.01 -7.76 -10.22
CA ALA A 332 -23.98 -8.76 -9.15
C ALA A 332 -23.04 -8.32 -8.01
N PRO A 333 -23.27 -8.76 -6.76
CA PRO A 333 -22.33 -8.52 -5.67
C PRO A 333 -20.91 -8.96 -6.04
N GLY A 334 -19.93 -8.09 -5.80
CA GLY A 334 -18.53 -8.33 -6.19
C GLY A 334 -18.24 -8.27 -7.69
N ARG A 335 -19.21 -7.92 -8.55
CA ARG A 335 -19.02 -7.70 -9.99
C ARG A 335 -19.44 -6.28 -10.38
N PHE A 336 -18.56 -5.56 -11.06
CA PHE A 336 -18.73 -4.14 -11.34
C PHE A 336 -18.56 -3.84 -12.82
N ALA A 337 -19.26 -2.82 -13.29
CA ALA A 337 -19.09 -2.35 -14.67
C ALA A 337 -17.77 -1.58 -14.80
N THR A 338 -17.33 -0.92 -13.72
CA THR A 338 -16.12 -0.09 -13.73
C THR A 338 -15.23 -0.33 -12.51
N ILE A 339 -13.94 0.02 -12.62
CA ILE A 339 -12.97 0.02 -11.52
C ILE A 339 -13.41 1.02 -10.44
N GLY A 340 -13.95 2.18 -10.83
CA GLY A 340 -14.46 3.17 -9.87
C GLY A 340 -15.54 2.60 -8.93
N GLN A 341 -16.47 1.80 -9.47
CA GLN A 341 -17.48 1.09 -8.68
C GLN A 341 -16.85 0.03 -7.77
N ALA A 342 -15.88 -0.75 -8.29
CA ALA A 342 -15.15 -1.74 -7.51
C ALA A 342 -14.40 -1.10 -6.32
N LEU A 343 -13.73 0.03 -6.54
CA LEU A 343 -13.05 0.81 -5.48
C LEU A 343 -14.05 1.32 -4.44
N SER A 344 -15.21 1.82 -4.86
CA SER A 344 -16.27 2.23 -3.94
C SER A 344 -16.76 1.07 -3.07
N TRP A 345 -16.87 -0.14 -3.64
CA TRP A 345 -17.19 -1.34 -2.88
C TRP A 345 -16.10 -1.66 -1.86
N LEU A 346 -14.84 -1.76 -2.27
CA LEU A 346 -13.72 -2.09 -1.38
C LEU A 346 -13.58 -1.11 -0.20
N ARG A 347 -13.79 0.19 -0.43
CA ARG A 347 -13.82 1.21 0.64
C ARG A 347 -14.86 0.93 1.72
N SER A 348 -16.03 0.43 1.30
CA SER A 348 -17.17 0.15 2.18
C SER A 348 -17.18 -1.29 2.72
N HIS A 349 -16.40 -2.19 2.11
CA HIS A 349 -16.38 -3.62 2.37
C HIS A 349 -14.96 -4.06 2.72
N ARG A 350 -14.45 -3.60 3.86
CA ARG A 350 -13.09 -3.90 4.29
C ARG A 350 -12.97 -5.36 4.75
N SER A 351 -11.91 -6.04 4.34
CA SER A 351 -11.54 -7.38 4.80
C SER A 351 -10.07 -7.42 5.21
N LEU A 352 -9.69 -8.48 5.91
CA LEU A 352 -8.27 -8.79 6.21
C LEU A 352 -7.52 -9.28 4.96
N ASP A 353 -8.26 -9.75 3.96
CA ASP A 353 -7.70 -10.10 2.67
C ASP A 353 -7.25 -8.83 1.93
N ARG A 354 -6.10 -8.94 1.25
CA ARG A 354 -5.63 -7.91 0.32
C ARG A 354 -6.71 -7.55 -0.69
N ASP A 355 -6.80 -6.27 -1.02
CA ASP A 355 -7.71 -5.77 -2.04
C ASP A 355 -7.25 -6.24 -3.42
N ARG A 356 -8.16 -6.81 -4.20
CA ARG A 356 -7.86 -7.32 -5.54
C ARG A 356 -8.99 -7.01 -6.51
N ILE A 357 -8.67 -6.32 -7.60
CA ILE A 357 -9.59 -6.04 -8.69
C ILE A 357 -9.14 -6.85 -9.91
N ARG A 358 -9.99 -7.77 -10.36
CA ARG A 358 -9.76 -8.61 -11.53
C ARG A 358 -10.63 -8.13 -12.68
N ILE A 359 -10.01 -7.64 -13.74
CA ILE A 359 -10.73 -7.14 -14.90
C ILE A 359 -10.76 -8.25 -15.95
N THR A 360 -11.96 -8.70 -16.29
CA THR A 360 -12.21 -9.80 -17.24
C THR A 360 -12.71 -9.29 -18.58
N THR A 361 -12.55 -8.00 -18.85
CA THR A 361 -12.90 -7.35 -20.12
C THR A 361 -11.69 -6.61 -20.65
N ASP A 362 -11.51 -6.60 -21.97
CA ASP A 362 -10.41 -5.90 -22.65
C ASP A 362 -10.57 -4.37 -22.60
N LYS A 363 -11.73 -3.86 -22.18
CA LYS A 363 -12.01 -2.42 -22.14
C LYS A 363 -12.93 -2.03 -20.99
N VAL A 364 -12.52 -1.02 -20.25
CA VAL A 364 -13.33 -0.34 -19.21
C VAL A 364 -13.37 1.15 -19.52
N VAL A 365 -14.56 1.76 -19.40
CA VAL A 365 -14.73 3.21 -19.51
C VAL A 365 -15.12 3.74 -18.14
N GLU A 366 -14.29 4.60 -17.57
CA GLU A 366 -14.57 5.24 -16.28
C GLU A 366 -15.31 6.56 -16.48
N MET A 367 -16.11 6.98 -15.51
CA MET A 367 -16.78 8.29 -15.57
C MET A 367 -16.00 9.33 -14.75
N GLY A 368 -14.77 9.60 -15.18
CA GLY A 368 -13.84 10.54 -14.55
C GLY A 368 -12.63 9.87 -13.87
N PRO A 369 -11.77 10.67 -13.20
CA PRO A 369 -10.56 10.17 -12.55
C PRO A 369 -10.84 9.05 -11.53
N LEU A 370 -9.99 8.03 -11.53
CA LEU A 370 -9.97 6.99 -10.52
C LEU A 370 -9.16 7.46 -9.31
N ASP A 371 -9.84 7.82 -8.23
CA ASP A 371 -9.22 8.02 -6.93
C ASP A 371 -9.05 6.65 -6.27
N VAL A 372 -7.83 6.29 -5.88
CA VAL A 372 -7.50 5.03 -5.22
C VAL A 372 -6.84 5.38 -3.89
N ASP A 373 -7.63 5.28 -2.81
CA ASP A 373 -7.29 5.66 -1.44
C ASP A 373 -7.66 4.50 -0.46
N LEU A 374 -7.38 3.27 -0.89
CA LEU A 374 -7.61 2.08 -0.07
C LEU A 374 -6.59 2.01 1.06
N LEU A 375 -6.98 1.47 2.22
CA LEU A 375 -6.06 1.37 3.35
C LEU A 375 -5.13 0.16 3.27
N ASP A 376 -5.42 -0.83 2.42
CA ASP A 376 -4.70 -2.10 2.33
C ASP A 376 -3.78 -2.21 1.11
N ASP A 377 -3.08 -3.36 1.00
CA ASP A 377 -2.36 -3.72 -0.22
C ASP A 377 -3.39 -3.93 -1.34
N LEU A 378 -3.13 -3.39 -2.53
CA LEU A 378 -4.03 -3.46 -3.68
C LEU A 378 -3.36 -4.15 -4.87
N VAL A 379 -4.09 -5.04 -5.54
CA VAL A 379 -3.71 -5.59 -6.84
C VAL A 379 -4.80 -5.30 -7.86
N ILE A 380 -4.49 -4.66 -8.98
CA ILE A 380 -5.39 -4.52 -10.14
C ILE A 380 -4.81 -5.32 -11.31
N GLU A 381 -5.60 -6.27 -11.82
CA GLU A 381 -5.20 -7.20 -12.89
C GLU A 381 -6.09 -7.01 -14.11
N GLY A 382 -5.51 -6.52 -15.21
CA GLY A 382 -6.24 -6.17 -16.42
C GLY A 382 -6.42 -7.29 -17.45
N ASP A 383 -5.85 -8.48 -17.25
CA ASP A 383 -5.99 -9.66 -18.13
C ASP A 383 -6.43 -10.87 -17.28
N ALA A 384 -7.51 -10.69 -16.52
CA ALA A 384 -7.95 -11.71 -15.57
C ALA A 384 -8.74 -12.85 -16.24
N ASP A 385 -9.14 -12.68 -17.50
CA ASP A 385 -9.74 -13.72 -18.35
C ASP A 385 -8.67 -14.57 -19.07
N GLY A 386 -7.41 -14.13 -19.08
CA GLY A 386 -6.25 -14.90 -19.53
C GLY A 386 -6.13 -14.98 -21.05
N ASN A 387 -6.70 -14.00 -21.77
CA ASN A 387 -6.64 -13.95 -23.22
C ASN A 387 -5.32 -13.34 -23.75
N GLY A 388 -4.47 -12.84 -22.84
CA GLY A 388 -3.16 -12.26 -23.15
C GLY A 388 -3.21 -10.78 -23.55
N LYS A 389 -4.38 -10.14 -23.50
CA LYS A 389 -4.58 -8.74 -23.85
C LYS A 389 -4.79 -7.91 -22.58
N PRO A 390 -3.95 -6.89 -22.36
CA PRO A 390 -4.17 -5.92 -21.30
C PRO A 390 -5.50 -5.18 -21.46
N CYS A 391 -6.26 -5.03 -20.36
CA CYS A 391 -7.44 -4.18 -20.33
C CYS A 391 -7.07 -2.71 -20.62
N THR A 392 -7.79 -2.10 -21.56
CA THR A 392 -7.72 -0.67 -21.85
C THR A 392 -8.70 0.09 -20.96
N VAL A 393 -8.18 0.87 -20.02
CA VAL A 393 -8.95 1.77 -19.15
C VAL A 393 -9.01 3.15 -19.81
N VAL A 394 -10.19 3.48 -20.34
CA VAL A 394 -10.47 4.76 -21.01
C VAL A 394 -11.11 5.71 -20.01
N ILE A 395 -10.53 6.89 -19.85
CA ILE A 395 -10.98 7.88 -18.88
C ILE A 395 -11.36 9.16 -19.63
N PRO A 396 -12.64 9.35 -20.02
CA PRO A 396 -13.15 10.52 -20.71
C PRO A 396 -13.12 11.75 -19.79
N PRO A 397 -13.34 12.96 -20.35
CA PRO A 397 -13.42 14.17 -19.55
C PRO A 397 -14.66 14.12 -18.67
N GLY A 398 -14.48 13.91 -17.37
CA GLY A 398 -15.56 14.06 -16.38
C GLY A 398 -15.79 15.55 -16.05
N PRO A 399 -16.99 15.92 -15.54
CA PRO A 399 -17.20 17.23 -14.94
C PRO A 399 -16.21 17.43 -13.80
N CYS A 400 -15.40 18.48 -13.86
CA CYS A 400 -14.33 18.80 -12.91
C CYS A 400 -14.91 19.15 -11.52
N GLY A 401 -15.41 18.16 -10.77
CA GLY A 401 -16.06 18.40 -9.48
C GLY A 401 -15.11 18.52 -8.30
N LYS A 402 -13.90 17.93 -8.38
CA LYS A 402 -12.94 17.87 -7.25
C LYS A 402 -11.46 17.90 -7.64
N TRP A 403 -11.15 17.92 -8.94
CA TRP A 403 -9.78 17.94 -9.42
C TRP A 403 -9.64 19.12 -10.38
N SER A 404 -8.70 20.01 -10.09
CA SER A 404 -8.30 21.05 -11.04
C SER A 404 -7.47 20.48 -12.21
N VAL A 405 -7.19 19.16 -12.19
CA VAL A 405 -6.31 18.48 -13.13
C VAL A 405 -6.93 17.17 -13.62
N LYS A 406 -6.63 16.87 -14.88
CA LYS A 406 -7.17 15.78 -15.67
C LYS A 406 -6.30 14.52 -15.49
N THR A 407 -6.40 13.89 -14.32
CA THR A 407 -5.67 12.66 -14.00
C THR A 407 -6.50 11.43 -14.38
N GLY A 408 -5.86 10.39 -14.92
CA GLY A 408 -6.48 9.08 -15.15
C GLY A 408 -6.68 8.36 -13.82
N ILE A 409 -5.58 7.89 -13.23
CA ILE A 409 -5.58 7.25 -11.92
C ILE A 409 -4.75 8.09 -10.94
N TYR A 410 -5.33 8.39 -9.79
CA TYR A 410 -4.65 8.99 -8.65
C TYR A 410 -4.53 7.93 -7.54
N LEU A 411 -3.30 7.53 -7.24
CA LEU A 411 -3.00 6.59 -6.15
C LEU A 411 -2.59 7.39 -4.92
N GLU A 412 -3.46 7.43 -3.92
CA GLU A 412 -3.17 7.94 -2.58
C GLU A 412 -2.73 6.75 -1.71
N ILE A 413 -1.46 6.38 -1.81
CA ILE A 413 -0.96 5.13 -1.20
C ILE A 413 -0.69 5.37 0.28
N PRO A 414 -1.36 4.62 1.19
CA PRO A 414 -1.02 4.65 2.59
C PRO A 414 0.40 4.14 2.82
N ILE A 415 0.99 4.61 3.89
CA ILE A 415 2.36 4.29 4.29
C ILE A 415 2.51 2.77 4.49
N GLN A 416 3.62 2.20 4.02
CA GLN A 416 4.01 0.78 4.14
C GLN A 416 3.12 -0.22 3.40
N ARG A 417 2.51 0.20 2.28
CA ARG A 417 1.71 -0.68 1.42
C ARG A 417 2.44 -1.09 0.15
N ASN A 418 2.06 -2.26 -0.36
CA ASN A 418 2.52 -2.81 -1.63
C ASN A 418 1.36 -2.86 -2.60
N TRP A 419 1.39 -2.01 -3.61
CA TRP A 419 0.37 -1.96 -4.64
C TRP A 419 0.93 -2.51 -5.95
N THR A 420 0.08 -3.22 -6.70
CA THR A 420 0.45 -3.82 -7.98
C THR A 420 -0.61 -3.46 -9.02
N LEU A 421 -0.17 -2.82 -10.10
CA LEU A 421 -0.95 -2.66 -11.32
C LEU A 421 -0.37 -3.59 -12.37
N LYS A 422 -1.21 -4.43 -12.98
CA LYS A 422 -0.77 -5.47 -13.89
C LYS A 422 -1.68 -5.56 -15.11
N ASP A 423 -1.09 -5.67 -16.30
CA ASP A 423 -1.82 -5.87 -17.57
C ASP A 423 -2.82 -4.76 -17.89
N LEU A 424 -2.43 -3.50 -17.76
CA LEU A 424 -3.31 -2.36 -17.99
C LEU A 424 -2.79 -1.44 -19.08
N THR A 425 -3.68 -0.91 -19.92
CA THR A 425 -3.42 0.25 -20.78
C THR A 425 -4.28 1.41 -20.32
N ILE A 426 -3.68 2.45 -19.75
CA ILE A 426 -4.41 3.61 -19.23
C ILE A 426 -4.40 4.71 -20.29
N VAL A 427 -5.59 5.09 -20.74
CA VAL A 427 -5.83 6.09 -21.80
C VAL A 427 -6.71 7.22 -21.28
N PRO A 428 -6.11 8.29 -20.75
CA PRO A 428 -6.86 9.48 -20.37
C PRO A 428 -7.29 10.25 -21.64
N VAL A 429 -8.59 10.20 -21.95
CA VAL A 429 -9.17 10.86 -23.13
C VAL A 429 -9.66 12.24 -22.73
N TYR A 430 -8.75 13.20 -22.71
CA TYR A 430 -9.08 14.60 -22.44
C TYR A 430 -9.01 15.45 -23.70
N LYS A 431 -9.86 15.14 -24.68
CA LYS A 431 -10.00 15.93 -25.90
C LYS A 431 -11.37 16.60 -25.91
N GLY A 432 -11.44 17.84 -25.44
CA GLY A 432 -12.57 18.73 -25.73
C GLY A 432 -12.25 19.52 -27.01
N PRO A 433 -13.21 19.75 -27.93
CA PRO A 433 -13.02 20.67 -29.03
C PRO A 433 -12.58 22.05 -28.50
N GLY A 434 -11.40 22.53 -28.89
CA GLY A 434 -10.86 23.84 -28.48
C GLY A 434 -10.30 23.93 -27.05
N VAL A 435 -10.42 22.89 -26.21
CA VAL A 435 -9.93 22.91 -24.82
C VAL A 435 -8.75 21.97 -24.66
N LYS A 436 -7.59 22.60 -24.58
CA LYS A 436 -6.28 21.98 -24.59
C LYS A 436 -5.88 21.56 -23.17
N THR A 437 -5.52 20.30 -22.90
CA THR A 437 -5.25 19.87 -21.51
C THR A 437 -4.22 18.78 -21.38
N GLY A 438 -3.27 18.98 -20.46
CA GLY A 438 -2.26 17.99 -20.09
C GLY A 438 -2.87 16.96 -19.18
N ALA A 439 -3.14 15.79 -19.74
CA ALA A 439 -3.65 14.67 -18.99
C ALA A 439 -2.51 13.87 -18.36
N VAL A 440 -2.61 13.59 -17.06
CA VAL A 440 -1.70 12.66 -16.37
C VAL A 440 -2.37 11.29 -16.39
N ALA A 441 -1.72 10.24 -16.87
CA ALA A 441 -2.32 8.90 -16.86
C ALA A 441 -2.33 8.31 -15.45
N LEU A 442 -1.21 8.44 -14.74
CA LEU A 442 -1.02 7.93 -13.39
C LEU A 442 -0.29 8.95 -12.52
N ALA A 443 -0.94 9.39 -11.45
CA ALA A 443 -0.34 10.19 -10.40
C ALA A 443 -0.27 9.37 -9.12
N VAL A 444 0.87 9.41 -8.43
CA VAL A 444 1.07 8.70 -7.17
C VAL A 444 1.45 9.71 -6.12
N ASP A 445 0.71 9.71 -5.03
CA ASP A 445 0.94 10.53 -3.85
C ASP A 445 1.01 9.64 -2.61
N SER A 446 1.86 10.03 -1.68
CA SER A 446 1.97 9.40 -0.38
C SER A 446 1.21 10.24 0.64
N MET A 447 0.35 9.64 1.47
CA MET A 447 -0.29 10.33 2.61
C MET A 447 0.67 10.72 3.76
N ALA A 448 1.96 10.86 3.49
CA ALA A 448 2.96 11.17 4.49
C ALA A 448 2.75 12.59 5.06
N SER A 449 2.56 12.71 6.37
CA SER A 449 2.74 14.01 7.04
C SER A 449 4.22 14.37 7.03
N ALA A 450 4.53 15.68 7.03
CA ALA A 450 5.84 16.26 6.69
C ALA A 450 7.08 15.83 7.50
N ARG A 451 7.05 14.82 8.39
CA ARG A 451 8.15 14.45 9.30
C ARG A 451 8.24 12.94 9.58
N THR A 452 7.89 12.10 8.62
CA THR A 452 7.73 10.65 8.85
C THR A 452 8.57 9.84 7.86
N HIS A 453 9.28 8.82 8.38
CA HIS A 453 9.99 7.83 7.57
C HIS A 453 8.99 6.84 6.97
N ASN A 454 8.60 7.03 5.72
CA ASN A 454 7.55 6.23 5.10
C ASN A 454 7.98 5.69 3.76
N GLY A 455 7.42 4.56 3.36
CA GLY A 455 7.56 4.17 1.98
C GLY A 455 6.46 3.27 1.49
N PHE A 456 6.33 3.23 0.18
CA PHE A 456 5.44 2.33 -0.52
C PHE A 456 6.23 1.62 -1.62
N THR A 457 5.73 0.46 -2.01
CA THR A 457 6.15 -0.21 -3.25
C THR A 457 4.99 -0.17 -4.22
N LEU A 458 5.21 0.37 -5.41
CA LEU A 458 4.31 0.26 -6.54
C LEU A 458 4.95 -0.66 -7.59
N ASN A 459 4.31 -1.78 -7.88
CA ASN A 459 4.71 -2.70 -8.94
C ASN A 459 3.86 -2.42 -10.19
N LEU A 460 4.50 -2.14 -11.31
CA LEU A 460 3.87 -1.95 -12.62
C LEU A 460 4.31 -3.07 -13.56
N GLU A 461 3.43 -4.04 -13.80
CA GLU A 461 3.71 -5.23 -14.62
C GLU A 461 2.93 -5.18 -15.92
N ARG A 462 3.61 -5.03 -17.06
CA ARG A 462 2.99 -4.93 -18.40
C ARG A 462 1.93 -3.83 -18.45
N VAL A 463 2.27 -2.67 -17.88
CA VAL A 463 1.41 -1.49 -17.85
C VAL A 463 1.82 -0.52 -18.95
N THR A 464 0.85 -0.05 -19.74
CA THR A 464 1.02 1.01 -20.73
C THR A 464 0.30 2.26 -20.26
N LEU A 465 1.01 3.38 -20.18
CA LEU A 465 0.48 4.69 -19.85
C LEU A 465 0.57 5.58 -21.09
N THR A 466 -0.54 6.18 -21.50
CA THR A 466 -0.55 7.10 -22.64
C THR A 466 -0.93 8.51 -22.21
N GLY A 467 -0.28 9.51 -22.77
CA GLY A 467 -0.65 10.92 -22.63
C GLY A 467 -1.62 11.34 -23.72
N SER A 468 -2.31 12.48 -23.54
CA SER A 468 -3.07 13.07 -24.63
C SER A 468 -2.13 13.56 -25.74
N LEU A 469 -2.56 13.42 -26.99
CA LEU A 469 -1.87 13.97 -28.17
C LEU A 469 -1.71 15.50 -28.09
N SER A 470 -0.79 16.02 -28.89
CA SER A 470 -0.21 17.37 -28.82
C SER A 470 -1.19 18.55 -28.87
N GLY A 471 -0.84 19.64 -28.15
CA GLY A 471 -1.54 20.92 -28.15
C GLY A 471 -1.60 21.66 -26.80
N ASP A 472 -0.78 22.71 -26.65
CA ASP A 472 -0.77 23.86 -25.71
C ASP A 472 -1.60 23.80 -24.40
N LEU A 473 -0.95 23.85 -23.25
CA LEU A 473 -1.53 23.54 -21.93
C LEU A 473 -2.20 24.75 -21.23
N PRO A 474 -3.23 24.58 -20.35
CA PRO A 474 -3.91 25.70 -19.68
C PRO A 474 -2.98 26.44 -18.71
N ALA A 475 -3.06 27.77 -18.71
CA ALA A 475 -2.21 28.63 -17.89
C ALA A 475 -2.61 28.69 -16.40
N ARG A 476 -3.88 28.45 -16.03
CA ARG A 476 -4.34 28.64 -14.64
C ARG A 476 -5.56 27.78 -14.30
N ALA A 477 -5.41 26.88 -13.34
CA ALA A 477 -6.50 26.37 -12.51
C ALA A 477 -6.21 26.69 -11.04
N ASP A 478 -7.27 26.88 -10.27
CA ASP A 478 -7.40 27.47 -8.93
C ASP A 478 -7.19 26.45 -7.78
N ARG A 479 -7.31 26.94 -6.54
CA ARG A 479 -6.56 26.54 -5.31
C ARG A 479 -7.13 25.31 -4.56
N ASP A 480 -6.95 24.09 -5.07
CA ASP A 480 -7.13 22.86 -4.27
C ASP A 480 -5.76 22.31 -3.78
N GLU A 481 -5.66 21.72 -2.60
CA GLU A 481 -4.44 21.04 -2.15
C GLU A 481 -4.14 19.78 -3.00
N ARG A 482 -5.17 19.15 -3.57
CA ARG A 482 -5.04 18.11 -4.62
C ARG A 482 -4.62 18.68 -5.98
N ALA A 483 -4.86 19.97 -6.24
CA ALA A 483 -4.30 20.69 -7.40
C ALA A 483 -2.76 20.85 -7.32
N ARG A 484 -2.20 20.86 -6.11
CA ARG A 484 -0.75 21.06 -5.89
C ARG A 484 0.11 19.88 -6.32
N CYS A 485 -0.47 18.70 -6.59
CA CYS A 485 0.26 17.60 -7.23
C CYS A 485 0.77 17.98 -8.64
N THR A 486 0.25 19.09 -9.21
CA THR A 486 0.60 19.61 -10.54
C THR A 486 1.10 21.05 -10.53
N ARG A 487 1.35 21.63 -9.36
CA ARG A 487 1.87 22.99 -9.21
C ARG A 487 2.93 23.06 -8.12
N TRP A 488 4.18 23.23 -8.53
CA TRP A 488 5.26 23.66 -7.66
C TRP A 488 6.36 24.47 -8.39
N GLY A 489 6.11 25.77 -8.57
CA GLY A 489 7.14 26.77 -8.92
C GLY A 489 6.76 27.64 -10.12
N GLY A 490 7.09 28.93 -10.09
CA GLY A 490 6.76 29.86 -11.16
C GLY A 490 7.41 29.49 -12.50
N GLY A 491 6.58 29.33 -13.54
CA GLY A 491 6.96 29.53 -14.94
C GLY A 491 8.03 28.60 -15.52
N SER A 492 7.67 27.36 -15.88
CA SER A 492 8.20 26.63 -17.08
C SER A 492 7.73 25.16 -17.01
N GLY A 493 7.26 24.61 -18.13
CA GLY A 493 6.43 23.38 -18.22
C GLY A 493 7.03 22.02 -17.84
N ALA A 494 7.89 21.94 -16.83
CA ALA A 494 8.63 20.73 -16.44
C ALA A 494 8.02 19.93 -15.26
N GLU A 495 6.74 20.19 -14.93
CA GLU A 495 6.00 19.55 -13.83
C GLU A 495 4.88 18.61 -14.33
N ARG A 496 4.98 18.15 -15.58
CA ARG A 496 3.83 17.61 -16.31
C ARG A 496 4.19 16.29 -17.00
N GLY A 497 3.85 15.15 -16.42
CA GLY A 497 4.11 13.87 -17.08
C GLY A 497 2.95 12.90 -17.12
N VAL A 498 3.06 11.91 -18.00
CA VAL A 498 2.12 10.79 -18.08
C VAL A 498 2.14 9.97 -16.79
N LEU A 499 3.34 9.78 -16.21
CA LEU A 499 3.52 9.26 -14.86
C LEU A 499 4.11 10.34 -13.95
N VAL A 500 3.42 10.66 -12.86
CA VAL A 500 3.91 11.58 -11.83
C VAL A 500 4.04 10.86 -10.50
N LEU A 501 5.26 10.80 -9.95
CA LEU A 501 5.50 10.35 -8.58
C LEU A 501 5.79 11.56 -7.71
N ARG A 502 4.98 11.75 -6.65
CA ARG A 502 5.13 12.84 -5.69
C ARG A 502 5.40 12.30 -4.30
N ALA A 503 6.37 12.90 -3.62
CA ALA A 503 6.54 12.78 -2.17
C ALA A 503 6.26 14.14 -1.50
N VAL A 504 5.19 14.25 -0.72
CA VAL A 504 4.94 15.46 0.09
C VAL A 504 5.60 15.29 1.45
N SER A 505 6.90 15.56 1.55
CA SER A 505 7.50 15.81 2.87
C SER A 505 8.35 17.07 2.85
N SER A 506 7.94 18.08 3.61
CA SER A 506 8.65 19.34 3.73
C SER A 506 9.79 19.32 4.77
N ALA A 507 10.03 18.21 5.48
CA ALA A 507 11.14 18.12 6.42
C ALA A 507 11.82 16.74 6.48
N GLY A 508 13.15 16.77 6.35
CA GLY A 508 14.14 15.87 6.98
C GLY A 508 13.86 14.37 7.00
N ASP A 509 14.58 13.67 6.12
CA ASP A 509 15.02 12.27 6.14
C ASP A 509 13.99 11.13 6.08
N GLY A 510 14.10 10.38 4.98
CA GLY A 510 13.92 8.93 4.88
C GLY A 510 12.54 8.44 4.46
N ASN A 511 11.95 9.11 3.48
CA ASN A 511 10.90 8.51 2.66
C ASN A 511 11.51 7.64 1.55
N TRP A 512 10.92 6.48 1.28
CA TRP A 512 11.34 5.58 0.21
C TRP A 512 10.16 5.24 -0.71
N GLN A 513 10.28 5.58 -1.98
CA GLN A 513 9.29 5.26 -2.99
C GLN A 513 9.92 4.26 -3.96
N THR A 514 9.45 3.03 -3.93
CA THR A 514 9.96 2.01 -4.85
C THR A 514 8.97 1.81 -5.97
N LEU A 515 9.40 2.12 -7.20
CA LEU A 515 8.67 1.79 -8.42
C LEU A 515 9.35 0.58 -9.08
N LYS A 516 8.74 -0.60 -8.95
CA LYS A 516 9.22 -1.80 -9.65
C LYS A 516 8.46 -1.91 -10.95
N THR A 517 9.18 -2.11 -12.05
CA THR A 517 8.60 -2.16 -13.39
C THR A 517 8.96 -3.46 -14.08
N ARG A 518 7.99 -4.09 -14.73
CA ARG A 518 8.21 -5.27 -15.57
C ARG A 518 7.41 -5.12 -16.85
N GLY A 519 7.95 -4.38 -17.81
CA GLY A 519 7.26 -4.04 -19.06
C GLY A 519 6.38 -2.80 -18.94
N LEU A 520 6.84 -1.78 -18.21
CA LEU A 520 6.19 -0.47 -18.21
C LEU A 520 6.45 0.21 -19.57
N THR A 521 5.41 0.68 -20.24
CA THR A 521 5.50 1.54 -21.42
C THR A 521 4.86 2.88 -21.12
N VAL A 522 5.58 3.97 -21.35
CA VAL A 522 5.08 5.34 -21.20
C VAL A 522 5.19 6.02 -22.54
N SER A 523 4.06 6.50 -23.08
CA SER A 523 4.03 7.22 -24.36
C SER A 523 3.37 8.58 -24.20
N GLN A 524 4.07 9.66 -24.58
CA GLN A 524 3.56 11.03 -24.47
C GLN A 524 3.82 11.82 -25.75
N GLY A 525 2.80 12.55 -26.24
CA GLY A 525 2.99 13.50 -27.33
C GLY A 525 3.82 14.70 -26.87
N ASP A 526 3.28 15.49 -25.94
CA ASP A 526 3.90 16.73 -25.45
C ASP A 526 4.09 16.71 -23.93
N GLY A 527 5.31 16.98 -23.48
CA GLY A 527 5.71 17.05 -22.07
C GLY A 527 6.49 15.81 -21.59
N PRO A 528 7.03 15.86 -20.37
CA PRO A 528 7.91 14.81 -19.92
C PRO A 528 7.23 13.47 -19.62
N GLY A 529 7.77 12.35 -20.11
CA GLY A 529 7.14 11.03 -19.97
C GLY A 529 6.93 10.61 -18.50
N VAL A 530 8.01 10.63 -17.71
CA VAL A 530 7.99 10.34 -16.27
C VAL A 530 8.52 11.54 -15.51
N ALA A 531 7.70 12.09 -14.62
CA ALA A 531 8.08 13.17 -13.72
C ALA A 531 8.16 12.66 -12.29
N LEU A 532 9.33 12.79 -11.69
CA LEU A 532 9.63 12.41 -10.33
C LEU A 532 9.93 13.68 -9.54
N ASN A 533 9.14 13.95 -8.51
CA ASN A 533 9.36 15.07 -7.62
C ASN A 533 9.41 14.60 -6.17
N ALA A 534 10.59 14.73 -5.58
CA ALA A 534 10.93 14.10 -4.33
C ALA A 534 11.81 15.04 -3.50
N ALA A 535 11.31 15.47 -2.34
CA ALA A 535 12.17 15.98 -1.28
C ALA A 535 12.50 14.81 -0.34
N CYS A 536 13.77 14.63 0.04
CA CYS A 536 14.23 13.62 1.00
C CYS A 536 13.80 12.16 0.66
N THR A 537 13.72 11.81 -0.63
CA THR A 537 13.15 10.53 -1.06
C THR A 537 14.12 9.70 -1.89
N GLN A 538 14.16 8.40 -1.61
CA GLN A 538 14.76 7.41 -2.51
C GLN A 538 13.72 6.98 -3.54
N VAL A 539 13.93 7.31 -4.82
CA VAL A 539 13.15 6.77 -5.93
C VAL A 539 13.95 5.68 -6.61
N ARG A 540 13.37 4.48 -6.70
CA ARG A 540 13.98 3.38 -7.42
C ARG A 540 13.09 2.93 -8.58
N ILE A 541 13.63 2.91 -9.79
CA ILE A 541 13.02 2.30 -10.99
C ILE A 541 13.80 1.03 -11.31
N GLU A 542 13.19 -0.14 -11.13
CA GLU A 542 13.82 -1.44 -11.41
C GLU A 542 13.12 -2.13 -12.60
N GLY A 543 13.89 -2.71 -13.51
CA GLY A 543 13.39 -3.61 -14.56
C GLY A 543 13.08 -2.95 -15.91
N ARG A 544 12.31 -3.65 -16.75
CA ARG A 544 12.04 -3.24 -18.15
C ARG A 544 11.04 -2.08 -18.19
N THR A 545 11.54 -0.89 -18.54
CA THR A 545 10.73 0.31 -18.78
C THR A 545 11.05 0.88 -20.16
N LEU A 546 10.04 1.23 -20.93
CA LEU A 546 10.16 2.00 -22.18
C LEU A 546 9.46 3.34 -22.00
N VAL A 547 10.20 4.44 -22.15
CA VAL A 547 9.65 5.80 -22.18
C VAL A 547 9.85 6.36 -23.57
N SER A 548 8.77 6.70 -24.26
CA SER A 548 8.78 7.32 -25.58
C SER A 548 8.01 8.64 -25.55
N TYR A 549 8.62 9.70 -26.07
CA TYR A 549 7.99 11.01 -26.11
C TYR A 549 8.46 11.85 -27.31
N ASN A 550 7.60 12.75 -27.79
CA ASN A 550 7.95 13.61 -28.93
C ASN A 550 8.59 14.93 -28.47
N ASP A 551 7.92 15.68 -27.59
CA ASP A 551 8.41 16.98 -27.09
C ASP A 551 8.50 16.96 -25.55
N GLY A 552 9.54 17.53 -24.94
CA GLY A 552 9.72 17.54 -23.48
C GLY A 552 10.95 16.77 -23.03
N GLU A 553 10.93 16.14 -21.85
CA GLU A 553 12.05 15.35 -21.31
C GLU A 553 11.60 13.92 -20.95
N GLY A 554 12.43 12.90 -21.07
CA GLY A 554 11.94 11.51 -20.91
C GLY A 554 11.65 11.15 -19.47
N ILE A 555 12.70 11.13 -18.66
CA ILE A 555 12.60 10.97 -17.21
C ILE A 555 13.13 12.25 -16.58
N VAL A 556 12.26 12.95 -15.88
CA VAL A 556 12.61 14.15 -15.13
C VAL A 556 12.62 13.81 -13.65
N TYR A 557 13.76 14.02 -13.01
CA TYR A 557 13.90 13.95 -11.57
C TYR A 557 14.26 15.33 -11.03
N ARG A 558 13.34 15.90 -10.24
CA ARG A 558 13.58 17.13 -9.50
C ARG A 558 13.62 16.82 -8.03
N SER A 559 14.71 17.21 -7.38
CA SER A 559 14.87 16.90 -5.96
C SER A 559 15.06 18.10 -5.06
N GLY A 560 14.47 17.97 -3.87
CA GLY A 560 14.82 18.77 -2.70
C GLY A 560 16.04 18.20 -1.97
N LEU A 561 16.28 18.69 -0.75
CA LEU A 561 17.37 18.24 0.12
C LEU A 561 17.40 16.70 0.27
N HIS A 562 18.61 16.10 0.29
CA HIS A 562 18.87 14.67 0.61
C HIS A 562 18.11 13.60 -0.20
N SER A 563 18.22 13.59 -1.53
CA SER A 563 17.42 12.66 -2.36
C SER A 563 18.26 11.67 -3.17
N TYR A 564 17.75 10.45 -3.35
CA TYR A 564 18.46 9.37 -4.03
C TYR A 564 17.65 8.88 -5.22
N LEU A 565 18.20 8.95 -6.43
CA LEU A 565 17.59 8.35 -7.62
C LEU A 565 18.39 7.12 -8.01
N VAL A 566 17.73 5.97 -8.12
CA VAL A 566 18.32 4.74 -8.66
C VAL A 566 17.47 4.26 -9.82
N ILE A 567 17.99 4.32 -11.03
CA ILE A 567 17.41 3.71 -12.21
C ILE A 567 18.26 2.48 -12.51
N ASN A 568 17.66 1.29 -12.46
CA ASN A 568 18.36 0.03 -12.69
C ASN A 568 17.60 -0.82 -13.71
N GLY A 569 18.03 -0.75 -14.96
CA GLY A 569 17.66 -1.74 -15.97
C GLY A 569 18.43 -3.02 -15.72
N GLY A 570 17.72 -4.15 -15.70
CA GLY A 570 18.38 -5.45 -15.61
C GLY A 570 19.30 -5.70 -16.81
N PRO A 571 20.16 -6.72 -16.76
CA PRO A 571 20.99 -7.09 -17.91
C PRO A 571 20.15 -7.49 -19.13
N GLY A 572 20.68 -7.27 -20.34
CA GLY A 572 20.07 -7.75 -21.58
C GLY A 572 18.78 -7.02 -21.99
N SER A 573 17.66 -7.76 -22.06
CA SER A 573 16.35 -7.27 -22.53
C SER A 573 15.52 -6.55 -21.45
N GLU A 574 16.04 -6.46 -20.23
CA GLU A 574 15.41 -5.78 -19.09
C GLU A 574 15.85 -4.32 -18.91
N ARG A 575 16.39 -3.71 -19.97
CA ARG A 575 16.88 -2.33 -19.94
C ARG A 575 15.74 -1.32 -19.77
N VAL A 576 16.09 -0.19 -19.14
CA VAL A 576 15.28 1.03 -19.22
C VAL A 576 15.62 1.73 -20.52
N VAL A 577 14.67 1.78 -21.45
CA VAL A 577 14.81 2.40 -22.77
C VAL A 577 14.12 3.76 -22.74
N VAL A 578 14.84 4.83 -23.09
CA VAL A 578 14.27 6.18 -23.24
C VAL A 578 14.47 6.62 -24.67
N ALA A 579 13.40 6.66 -25.46
CA ALA A 579 13.39 7.07 -26.86
C ALA A 579 12.78 8.46 -27.01
N HIS A 580 13.46 9.38 -27.70
CA HIS A 580 13.01 10.77 -27.77
C HIS A 580 13.30 11.49 -29.07
N ASN A 581 12.46 12.47 -29.40
CA ASN A 581 12.61 13.30 -30.59
C ASN A 581 13.10 14.73 -30.31
N LYS A 582 12.89 15.27 -29.11
CA LYS A 582 13.39 16.60 -28.68
C LYS A 582 13.80 16.62 -27.19
N ARG A 583 14.61 17.59 -26.79
CA ARG A 583 15.26 17.81 -25.47
C ARG A 583 15.88 16.56 -24.83
N SER A 584 15.91 16.51 -23.49
CA SER A 584 16.73 15.56 -22.74
C SER A 584 16.07 14.24 -22.44
N GLY A 585 16.75 13.14 -22.77
CA GLY A 585 16.37 11.78 -22.41
C GLY A 585 16.11 11.62 -20.91
N ILE A 586 17.14 11.89 -20.10
CA ILE A 586 17.03 11.91 -18.64
C ILE A 586 17.48 13.28 -18.14
N LEU A 587 16.61 13.97 -17.39
CA LEU A 587 16.90 15.23 -16.72
C LEU A 587 16.93 15.01 -15.20
N VAL A 588 18.04 15.36 -14.56
CA VAL A 588 18.19 15.35 -13.10
C VAL A 588 18.51 16.76 -12.62
N ASP A 589 17.54 17.44 -12.04
CA ASP A 589 17.67 18.81 -11.55
C ASP A 589 17.55 18.83 -10.01
N ALA A 590 18.71 18.84 -9.34
CA ALA A 590 18.82 18.83 -7.88
C ALA A 590 19.72 19.98 -7.38
N PRO A 591 19.39 21.24 -7.67
CA PRO A 591 20.32 22.36 -7.50
C PRO A 591 20.64 22.69 -6.03
N TYR A 592 19.86 22.16 -5.07
CA TYR A 592 19.94 22.54 -3.66
C TYR A 592 20.44 21.44 -2.71
N ALA A 593 20.87 20.28 -3.21
CA ALA A 593 21.06 19.09 -2.38
C ALA A 593 22.50 18.52 -2.48
N PRO A 594 23.42 18.93 -1.59
CA PRO A 594 24.82 18.46 -1.61
C PRO A 594 24.98 16.95 -1.36
N ALA A 595 23.96 16.30 -0.79
CA ALA A 595 23.96 14.87 -0.49
C ALA A 595 23.19 13.99 -1.50
N SER A 596 22.66 14.58 -2.57
CA SER A 596 21.90 13.79 -3.56
C SER A 596 22.82 12.86 -4.34
N ARG A 597 22.43 11.58 -4.47
CA ARG A 597 23.14 10.60 -5.31
C ARG A 597 22.21 10.08 -6.39
N VAL A 598 22.72 10.06 -7.62
CA VAL A 598 22.06 9.46 -8.76
C VAL A 598 22.83 8.21 -9.17
N THR A 599 22.14 7.08 -9.34
CA THR A 599 22.70 5.87 -9.96
C THR A 599 21.84 5.49 -11.14
N ILE A 600 22.43 5.42 -12.32
CA ILE A 600 21.77 4.98 -13.55
C ILE A 600 22.53 3.76 -14.04
N SER A 601 21.89 2.59 -14.06
CA SER A 601 22.47 1.35 -14.55
C SER A 601 21.58 0.67 -15.58
N GLY A 602 22.19 0.00 -16.58
CA GLY A 602 21.45 -0.82 -17.54
C GLY A 602 20.45 -0.05 -18.41
N CYS A 603 20.72 1.21 -18.74
CA CYS A 603 19.81 2.04 -19.53
C CYS A 603 20.22 2.09 -21.01
N LEU A 604 19.25 2.21 -21.91
CA LEU A 604 19.45 2.57 -23.31
C LEU A 604 18.73 3.90 -23.58
N VAL A 605 19.47 4.96 -23.83
CA VAL A 605 18.89 6.26 -24.21
C VAL A 605 19.11 6.47 -25.69
N HIS A 606 18.03 6.60 -26.45
CA HIS A 606 18.05 6.73 -27.90
C HIS A 606 17.38 8.03 -28.35
N HIS A 607 18.11 8.87 -29.08
CA HIS A 607 17.57 10.07 -29.69
C HIS A 607 17.31 9.89 -31.18
N ASN A 608 16.06 10.04 -31.59
CA ASN A 608 15.61 9.94 -32.98
C ASN A 608 15.49 11.29 -33.69
N GLY A 609 15.65 12.41 -32.97
CA GLY A 609 15.48 13.75 -33.51
C GLY A 609 16.70 14.31 -34.25
N SER A 610 16.46 15.43 -34.94
CA SER A 610 17.48 16.19 -35.67
C SER A 610 17.87 17.51 -34.99
N ALA A 611 17.39 17.77 -33.77
CA ALA A 611 17.54 19.05 -33.08
C ALA A 611 18.88 19.14 -32.33
N SER A 612 19.58 20.27 -32.46
CA SER A 612 20.97 20.46 -32.01
C SER A 612 21.16 20.90 -30.54
N THR A 613 20.08 21.10 -29.78
CA THR A 613 20.12 21.69 -28.42
C THR A 613 19.96 20.70 -27.28
N ASP A 614 19.97 19.42 -27.59
CA ASP A 614 19.39 18.42 -26.74
C ASP A 614 20.47 17.53 -26.11
N ALA A 615 20.22 16.95 -24.93
CA ALA A 615 21.22 16.17 -24.18
C ALA A 615 20.64 14.84 -23.68
N GLY A 616 21.26 13.69 -24.01
CA GLY A 616 20.75 12.37 -23.59
C GLY A 616 20.61 12.23 -22.07
N LEU A 617 21.55 12.83 -21.33
CA LEU A 617 21.49 13.02 -19.89
C LEU A 617 21.86 14.47 -19.58
N LEU A 618 21.00 15.18 -18.86
CA LEU A 618 21.26 16.51 -18.32
C LEU A 618 21.19 16.41 -16.80
N THR A 619 22.29 16.70 -16.10
CA THR A 619 22.28 16.70 -14.62
C THR A 619 22.89 17.96 -14.04
N ARG A 620 22.27 18.45 -12.96
CA ARG A 620 22.76 19.53 -12.09
C ARG A 620 23.11 19.05 -10.68
N THR A 621 23.30 17.74 -10.48
CA THR A 621 23.70 17.16 -9.18
C THR A 621 25.21 17.16 -8.99
N PRO A 622 25.72 17.37 -7.76
CA PRO A 622 27.15 17.28 -7.47
C PRO A 622 27.76 15.87 -7.55
N ALA A 623 26.97 14.79 -7.43
CA ALA A 623 27.46 13.41 -7.47
C ALA A 623 26.51 12.44 -8.21
N GLY A 624 27.03 11.70 -9.19
CA GLY A 624 26.28 10.70 -9.94
C GLY A 624 27.14 9.52 -10.40
N LEU A 625 26.54 8.33 -10.49
CA LEU A 625 27.13 7.12 -11.05
C LEU A 625 26.29 6.68 -12.24
N VAL A 626 26.89 6.55 -13.42
CA VAL A 626 26.27 5.92 -14.58
C VAL A 626 27.02 4.63 -14.89
N LYS A 627 26.33 3.52 -15.11
CA LYS A 627 26.96 2.21 -15.27
C LYS A 627 26.25 1.36 -16.31
N ASP A 628 26.98 0.51 -17.04
CA ASP A 628 26.38 -0.51 -17.92
C ASP A 628 25.29 0.02 -18.86
N SER A 629 25.43 1.26 -19.34
CA SER A 629 24.39 1.99 -20.08
C SER A 629 24.86 2.36 -21.49
N ILE A 630 23.93 2.39 -22.43
CA ILE A 630 24.17 2.75 -23.83
C ILE A 630 23.45 4.06 -24.15
N PHE A 631 24.16 4.98 -24.78
CA PHE A 631 23.61 6.23 -25.31
C PHE A 631 23.84 6.24 -26.82
N ALA A 632 22.75 6.28 -27.59
CA ALA A 632 22.78 6.28 -29.05
C ALA A 632 22.06 7.52 -29.59
N PHE A 633 22.70 8.25 -30.51
CA PHE A 633 22.19 9.52 -31.02
C PHE A 633 22.27 9.54 -32.54
N ASN A 634 21.18 9.92 -33.23
CA ASN A 634 21.18 10.02 -34.69
C ASN A 634 21.82 11.33 -35.22
N THR A 635 22.05 12.33 -34.36
CA THR A 635 22.60 13.64 -34.74
C THR A 635 23.54 14.23 -33.68
N ARG A 636 24.29 15.29 -34.02
CA ARG A 636 25.33 15.94 -33.21
C ARG A 636 24.82 16.26 -31.79
N TYR A 637 25.33 15.58 -30.78
CA TYR A 637 24.85 15.73 -29.40
C TYR A 637 25.96 16.11 -28.41
N ASN A 638 25.60 16.95 -27.44
CA ASN A 638 26.47 17.38 -26.35
C ASN A 638 26.02 16.72 -25.04
N TRP A 639 26.96 16.12 -24.33
CA TRP A 639 26.76 15.80 -22.91
C TRP A 639 26.95 17.09 -22.10
N TYR A 640 25.86 17.63 -21.54
CA TYR A 640 25.88 18.95 -20.90
C TYR A 640 25.83 18.83 -19.38
N HIS A 641 26.92 19.21 -18.72
CA HIS A 641 26.97 19.40 -17.27
C HIS A 641 27.07 20.88 -16.96
N ARG A 642 26.02 21.44 -16.35
CA ARG A 642 26.01 22.84 -15.92
C ARG A 642 26.29 22.88 -14.42
N ALA A 643 27.44 23.45 -14.03
CA ALA A 643 27.72 23.72 -12.63
C ALA A 643 26.61 24.64 -12.07
N PRO A 644 26.06 24.36 -10.87
CA PRO A 644 25.22 25.33 -10.18
C PRO A 644 26.06 26.59 -9.95
N GLY A 645 25.45 27.77 -10.13
CA GLY A 645 26.12 29.07 -10.23
C GLY A 645 26.86 29.59 -8.98
N THR A 646 27.46 28.71 -8.17
CA THR A 646 28.28 29.04 -7.02
C THR A 646 29.61 28.30 -7.13
N SER A 647 30.69 29.06 -7.24
CA SER A 647 32.07 28.60 -7.33
C SER A 647 32.47 27.59 -6.23
N SER A 648 33.21 26.54 -6.62
CA SER A 648 34.22 25.77 -5.84
C SER A 648 34.01 24.30 -5.45
N SER A 649 32.94 23.59 -5.85
CA SER A 649 32.87 22.12 -5.65
C SER A 649 33.07 21.36 -6.97
N PRO A 650 34.10 20.50 -7.11
CA PRO A 650 34.26 19.66 -8.30
C PRO A 650 33.09 18.68 -8.39
N LEU A 651 32.33 18.76 -9.47
CA LEU A 651 31.29 17.78 -9.80
C LEU A 651 31.94 16.45 -10.18
N ALA A 652 31.50 15.36 -9.56
CA ALA A 652 31.99 14.01 -9.86
C ALA A 652 30.85 13.14 -10.40
N VAL A 653 30.69 13.10 -11.73
CA VAL A 653 29.91 12.05 -12.39
C VAL A 653 30.86 10.96 -12.85
N ARG A 654 30.72 9.78 -12.27
CA ARG A 654 31.54 8.61 -12.63
C ARG A 654 30.76 7.73 -13.59
N SER A 655 31.37 7.36 -14.71
CA SER A 655 30.78 6.41 -15.66
C SER A 655 31.59 5.11 -15.70
N GLU A 656 30.93 3.97 -15.57
CA GLU A 656 31.55 2.64 -15.62
C GLU A 656 30.93 1.79 -16.73
N ARG A 657 31.72 1.25 -17.67
CA ARG A 657 31.24 0.31 -18.71
C ARG A 657 30.07 0.87 -19.53
N CYS A 658 30.14 2.16 -19.90
CA CYS A 658 29.15 2.80 -20.75
C CYS A 658 29.61 2.83 -22.22
N THR A 659 28.65 2.73 -23.15
CA THR A 659 28.90 2.83 -24.58
C THR A 659 28.20 4.06 -25.15
N PHE A 660 28.93 4.88 -25.90
CA PHE A 660 28.41 6.06 -26.58
C PHE A 660 28.60 5.88 -28.09
N HIS A 661 27.51 6.02 -28.84
CA HIS A 661 27.52 6.05 -30.31
C HIS A 661 27.30 7.49 -30.78
N ASP A 662 28.13 7.96 -31.73
CA ASP A 662 27.99 9.27 -32.40
C ASP A 662 28.00 10.50 -31.47
N ALA A 663 28.67 10.41 -30.32
CA ALA A 663 28.71 11.48 -29.32
C ALA A 663 29.81 12.53 -29.60
N ARG A 664 29.53 13.80 -29.31
CA ARG A 664 30.56 14.84 -29.11
C ARG A 664 30.57 15.31 -27.66
N TYR A 665 31.76 15.49 -27.10
CA TYR A 665 31.92 16.04 -25.76
C TYR A 665 32.24 17.53 -25.86
N SER A 666 31.38 18.40 -25.32
CA SER A 666 31.61 19.85 -25.23
C SER A 666 31.57 20.30 -23.78
N VAL A 667 32.67 20.86 -23.26
CA VAL A 667 32.71 21.52 -21.95
C VAL A 667 32.23 22.96 -22.13
N GLY A 668 31.20 23.38 -21.39
CA GLY A 668 30.78 24.79 -21.37
C GLY A 668 31.83 25.67 -20.69
N ASP A 669 32.07 26.87 -21.23
CA ASP A 669 33.12 27.79 -20.81
C ASP A 669 33.10 28.14 -19.31
N THR A 670 34.32 28.28 -18.75
CA THR A 670 34.74 28.90 -17.46
C THR A 670 34.95 28.06 -16.19
N SER A 671 34.95 26.73 -16.22
CA SER A 671 35.48 25.96 -15.07
C SER A 671 36.23 24.69 -15.48
N PRO A 672 37.44 24.42 -14.94
CA PRO A 672 38.16 23.19 -15.23
C PRO A 672 37.38 22.00 -14.66
N VAL A 673 37.00 21.08 -15.53
CA VAL A 673 36.46 19.78 -15.13
C VAL A 673 37.63 18.94 -14.63
N CYS A 674 37.74 18.74 -13.33
CA CYS A 674 38.62 17.72 -12.77
C CYS A 674 38.04 16.33 -13.07
N VAL A 675 38.52 15.68 -14.12
CA VAL A 675 38.41 14.23 -14.26
C VAL A 675 39.39 13.63 -13.24
N SER A 676 38.87 13.14 -12.11
CA SER A 676 39.68 12.86 -10.92
C SER A 676 40.60 11.63 -11.02
N SER A 677 40.59 10.85 -12.12
CA SER A 677 41.64 9.87 -12.40
C SER A 677 41.66 9.40 -13.86
N LEU A 678 42.86 9.19 -14.43
CA LEU A 678 43.05 8.52 -15.73
C LEU A 678 42.55 7.06 -15.75
N ALA A 679 42.33 6.43 -14.58
CA ALA A 679 41.91 5.04 -14.49
C ALA A 679 40.45 4.80 -14.92
N ASP A 680 39.59 5.82 -14.90
CA ASP A 680 38.19 5.72 -15.33
C ASP A 680 38.03 5.81 -16.87
N TYR A 681 39.03 6.30 -17.61
CA TYR A 681 38.99 6.40 -19.09
C TYR A 681 39.06 5.01 -19.76
N ASN A 682 39.81 4.06 -19.19
CA ASN A 682 39.99 2.69 -19.71
C ASN A 682 38.73 1.81 -19.67
N ARG A 683 37.57 2.34 -19.27
CA ARG A 683 36.30 1.60 -19.16
C ARG A 683 35.14 2.21 -19.97
N MET A 684 35.40 3.22 -20.80
CA MET A 684 34.43 3.76 -21.74
C MET A 684 34.78 3.32 -23.16
N THR A 685 33.79 2.82 -23.90
CA THR A 685 33.98 2.50 -25.32
C THR A 685 33.27 3.56 -26.15
N PHE A 686 34.05 4.36 -26.86
CA PHE A 686 33.57 5.30 -27.85
C PHE A 686 33.65 4.64 -29.23
N ARG A 687 32.55 4.64 -29.98
CA ARG A 687 32.55 4.27 -31.41
C ARG A 687 32.11 5.49 -32.21
N ASP A 688 32.86 5.80 -33.26
CA ASP A 688 32.52 6.83 -34.26
C ASP A 688 32.43 8.27 -33.71
N CYS A 689 33.28 8.64 -32.73
CA CYS A 689 33.27 9.98 -32.13
C CYS A 689 34.18 10.98 -32.87
N ILE A 690 33.73 12.23 -33.00
CA ILE A 690 34.50 13.33 -33.61
C ILE A 690 34.88 14.36 -32.53
N PHE A 691 36.18 14.51 -32.25
CA PHE A 691 36.70 15.54 -31.33
C PHE A 691 37.02 16.84 -32.10
N PRO A 692 36.40 18.00 -31.79
CA PRO A 692 36.70 19.24 -32.47
C PRO A 692 37.81 20.02 -31.75
N GLY A 693 38.98 20.14 -32.40
CA GLY A 693 40.00 21.18 -32.12
C GLY A 693 41.35 20.69 -31.61
N PRO A 694 42.47 21.37 -31.96
CA PRO A 694 43.79 21.08 -31.40
C PRO A 694 43.86 21.54 -29.93
N PRO A 695 44.62 20.84 -29.05
CA PRO A 695 44.73 21.19 -27.65
C PRO A 695 45.40 22.56 -27.47
N ALA A 696 44.82 23.42 -26.65
CA ALA A 696 45.59 24.49 -26.03
C ALA A 696 46.71 23.84 -25.20
N ALA A 697 47.95 24.29 -25.44
CA ALA A 697 49.21 23.74 -24.95
C ALA A 697 49.14 22.97 -23.61
N GLY A 698 48.96 21.66 -23.71
CA GLY A 698 49.04 20.69 -22.62
C GLY A 698 49.07 19.30 -23.25
N ARG A 699 50.19 18.59 -23.10
CA ARG A 699 50.46 17.28 -23.71
C ARG A 699 49.28 16.32 -23.52
N LEU A 700 48.76 15.81 -24.63
CA LEU A 700 47.88 14.64 -24.69
C LEU A 700 48.61 13.60 -25.55
N GLU A 701 49.25 12.62 -24.90
CA GLU A 701 49.72 11.41 -25.57
C GLU A 701 48.53 10.47 -25.77
N ALA A 702 48.21 10.20 -27.04
CA ALA A 702 47.26 9.16 -27.40
C ALA A 702 47.98 7.80 -27.36
N ILE A 703 47.52 6.89 -26.53
CA ILE A 703 47.85 5.46 -26.61
C ILE A 703 46.59 4.75 -27.12
N TYR A 704 46.77 3.97 -28.18
CA TYR A 704 45.75 3.13 -28.82
C TYR A 704 45.18 2.05 -27.90
#